data_AF-A0A6M0FSD4-F1
#
_entry.id   AF-A0A6M0FSD4-F1
#
_cell.length_a   1.000
_cell.length_b   1.000
_cell.length_c   1.000
_cell.angle_alpha   90.00
_cell.angle_beta   90.00
_cell.angle_gamma   90.00
#
_symmetry.space_group_name_H-M   'P 1'
#
loop_
_entity.id
_entity.type
_entity.pdbx_description
1 polymer ?
#
loop_
_entity_poly.entity_id
_entity_poly.type
_entity_poly.pdbx_seq_one_letter_code
_entity_poly.pdbx_strand_id
1 'polypeptide(L)'
;MNELLDRQQQKSLVSLIKDSGLCKNENSRRTFIIEIELIPEDYEFNGTEHDFVVNLIYQLVKARNEEALQLILEKLKQKSSSHHLEITNLLRIDRVINFRKYQPTKPTAQPAYFVDSQVFQIMPLDIGTIWGLQRSSFIGILISFEEAKIFENLKNVEFLLEANKAKKSSGTVLLKREWIWLDISQNNPPLEKSQIIDAVVNPTQEVEDILKNNSSLDSSIPGFFWEIYAKELNANYSERIQNWCQSLLNELFHSQSVAIVINIVSSIGENIQQSVKKFKAKLEKIIEETPIELMCLDSRAFFENKSSQITKNINYINLKNKLKKEAKLAFCSWIYNNFPRSSLLQEIFEGKNDDYQNIVELYETLNENYSEEELKEIYHQITANDVVLDIKDSVSQDLQKIYEQLLKIIVISFCESSREWINACVKSEILEAILAALNIATNDDFIFLSDILMDDWVNAINIDKLDLDLLYEKGAFTSNSDKSKESLFLALLRKEKKENGSDEKVKTIIQNLARNSLLLQIFYDFYQNQTQKENDFLDSDDPNQFTFAIRANIEFEFKQVINKLKVAPASDIPIYICWLLATITPTENNIIELLQLEPIKRAVFGLCTEQEWQKIKKNYNRKRVVNDCRRERPLIF
;
A
#
# COMPACT_ATOMS: atom_id res chain seq x y z
N MET A 1 -6.37 -19.12 -33.30
CA MET A 1 -5.52 -18.05 -32.73
C MET A 1 -6.50 -17.10 -32.08
N ASN A 2 -6.57 -17.09 -30.75
CA ASN A 2 -7.58 -16.31 -30.02
C ASN A 2 -7.25 -14.81 -30.15
N GLU A 3 -8.25 -14.00 -30.51
CA GLU A 3 -8.11 -12.53 -30.60
C GLU A 3 -7.75 -11.95 -29.23
N LEU A 4 -7.01 -10.84 -29.19
CA LEU A 4 -6.45 -10.26 -27.94
C LEU A 4 -7.43 -9.38 -27.16
N LEU A 5 -8.53 -8.94 -27.77
CA LEU A 5 -9.72 -8.35 -27.14
C LEU A 5 -10.99 -8.98 -27.72
N ASP A 6 -12.11 -8.99 -26.99
CA ASP A 6 -13.42 -9.40 -27.56
C ASP A 6 -14.07 -8.27 -28.38
N ARG A 7 -15.07 -8.60 -29.21
CA ARG A 7 -15.72 -7.65 -30.13
C ARG A 7 -16.38 -6.45 -29.44
N GLN A 8 -16.80 -6.59 -28.19
CA GLN A 8 -17.39 -5.49 -27.42
C GLN A 8 -16.31 -4.56 -26.88
N GLN A 9 -15.24 -5.12 -26.30
CA GLN A 9 -14.06 -4.38 -25.83
C GLN A 9 -13.38 -3.60 -26.96
N GLN A 10 -13.31 -4.21 -28.15
CA GLN A 10 -12.81 -3.57 -29.38
C GLN A 10 -13.61 -2.33 -29.75
N LYS A 11 -14.95 -2.41 -29.69
CA LYS A 11 -15.84 -1.28 -29.97
C LYS A 11 -15.70 -0.17 -28.93
N SER A 12 -15.56 -0.53 -27.66
CA SER A 12 -15.33 0.43 -26.58
C SER A 12 -14.00 1.17 -26.76
N LEU A 13 -12.91 0.46 -27.07
CA LEU A 13 -11.59 1.07 -27.31
C LEU A 13 -11.63 2.06 -28.48
N VAL A 14 -12.33 1.71 -29.55
CA VAL A 14 -12.51 2.58 -30.70
C VAL A 14 -13.29 3.85 -30.37
N SER A 15 -14.37 3.74 -29.60
CA SER A 15 -15.12 4.92 -29.17
C SER A 15 -14.19 5.87 -28.43
N LEU A 16 -13.42 5.35 -27.47
CA LEU A 16 -12.47 6.13 -26.67
C LEU A 16 -11.39 6.81 -27.53
N ILE A 17 -10.87 6.12 -28.56
CA ILE A 17 -9.90 6.70 -29.51
C ILE A 17 -10.53 7.85 -30.31
N LYS A 18 -11.78 7.70 -30.76
CA LYS A 18 -12.50 8.77 -31.47
C LYS A 18 -12.78 9.96 -30.56
N ASP A 19 -13.29 9.68 -29.38
CA ASP A 19 -13.75 10.68 -28.41
C ASP A 19 -12.57 11.49 -27.83
N SER A 20 -11.39 10.88 -27.69
CA SER A 20 -10.15 11.54 -27.23
C SER A 20 -9.48 12.48 -28.25
N GLY A 21 -9.98 12.55 -29.48
CA GLY A 21 -9.38 13.33 -30.57
C GLY A 21 -7.96 12.89 -30.93
N LEU A 22 -7.59 11.63 -30.65
CA LEU A 22 -6.29 11.05 -31.06
C LEU A 22 -6.23 10.76 -32.57
N CYS A 23 -7.38 10.81 -33.27
CA CYS A 23 -7.48 10.77 -34.72
C CYS A 23 -8.00 12.10 -35.26
N LYS A 24 -7.36 12.65 -36.31
CA LYS A 24 -7.90 13.76 -37.11
C LYS A 24 -8.56 13.21 -38.37
N ASN A 25 -9.80 13.64 -38.63
CA ASN A 25 -10.53 13.31 -39.85
C ASN A 25 -10.13 14.28 -40.97
N GLU A 26 -9.00 14.03 -41.63
CA GLU A 26 -8.70 14.65 -42.92
C GLU A 26 -8.40 13.57 -43.96
N ASN A 27 -9.15 13.61 -45.06
CA ASN A 27 -9.22 12.56 -46.10
C ASN A 27 -7.91 12.30 -46.87
N SER A 28 -6.83 13.04 -46.62
CA SER A 28 -5.61 12.97 -47.43
C SER A 28 -4.37 12.44 -46.69
N ARG A 29 -4.35 12.38 -45.35
CA ARG A 29 -3.29 11.72 -44.55
C ARG A 29 -3.85 11.25 -43.20
N ARG A 30 -4.22 9.97 -43.11
CA ARG A 30 -4.74 9.36 -41.87
C ARG A 30 -3.59 8.92 -40.97
N THR A 31 -2.93 9.87 -40.33
CA THR A 31 -1.86 9.61 -39.36
C THR A 31 -2.44 9.59 -37.95
N PHE A 32 -2.11 8.58 -37.14
CA PHE A 32 -2.13 8.77 -35.68
C PHE A 32 -1.26 9.99 -35.38
N ILE A 33 -1.60 10.82 -34.38
CA ILE A 33 -0.76 11.97 -33.98
C ILE A 33 0.61 11.52 -33.40
N ILE A 34 0.90 10.22 -33.41
CA ILE A 34 2.12 9.59 -32.90
C ILE A 34 2.63 8.61 -33.97
N GLU A 35 3.92 8.67 -34.31
CA GLU A 35 4.59 7.65 -35.13
C GLU A 35 4.57 6.32 -34.37
N ILE A 36 3.52 5.53 -34.55
CA ILE A 36 3.52 4.10 -34.25
C ILE A 36 3.69 3.42 -35.61
N GLU A 37 4.82 2.75 -35.84
CA GLU A 37 5.01 1.93 -37.04
C GLU A 37 4.00 0.77 -37.01
N LEU A 38 2.89 0.95 -37.71
CA LEU A 38 1.97 -0.13 -38.03
C LEU A 38 2.60 -1.00 -39.12
N ILE A 39 2.37 -2.31 -39.04
CA ILE A 39 2.87 -3.25 -40.06
C ILE A 39 2.30 -2.83 -41.42
N PRO A 40 3.14 -2.68 -42.47
CA PRO A 40 2.67 -2.29 -43.79
C PRO A 40 1.66 -3.29 -44.35
N GLU A 41 0.68 -2.77 -45.09
CA GLU A 41 -0.43 -3.53 -45.66
C GLU A 41 0.06 -4.60 -46.64
N ASP A 42 -0.49 -5.82 -46.56
CA ASP A 42 -0.45 -6.77 -47.68
C ASP A 42 -1.58 -6.49 -48.71
N TYR A 43 -2.43 -5.49 -48.46
CA TYR A 43 -3.62 -5.19 -49.28
C TYR A 43 -4.06 -3.71 -49.16
N GLU A 44 -4.07 -2.98 -50.27
CA GLU A 44 -4.61 -1.62 -50.36
C GLU A 44 -6.14 -1.62 -50.20
N PHE A 45 -6.65 -0.90 -49.19
CA PHE A 45 -8.09 -0.77 -48.95
C PHE A 45 -8.66 0.58 -49.42
N ASN A 46 -9.51 0.56 -50.45
CA ASN A 46 -10.27 1.72 -50.93
C ASN A 46 -11.63 1.83 -50.22
N GLY A 47 -11.67 2.31 -48.96
CA GLY A 47 -12.89 2.32 -48.13
C GLY A 47 -13.18 3.59 -47.31
N THR A 48 -14.46 3.72 -46.92
CA THR A 48 -15.10 4.82 -46.16
C THR A 48 -14.63 4.91 -44.68
N GLU A 49 -15.10 5.90 -43.92
CA GLU A 49 -14.77 6.10 -42.48
C GLU A 49 -15.13 4.89 -41.60
N HIS A 50 -16.19 4.16 -41.97
CA HIS A 50 -16.58 2.91 -41.31
C HIS A 50 -15.52 1.80 -41.53
N ASP A 51 -14.91 1.76 -42.71
CA ASP A 51 -13.89 0.77 -43.09
C ASP A 51 -12.54 1.05 -42.41
N PHE A 52 -12.20 2.32 -42.15
CA PHE A 52 -11.02 2.69 -41.35
C PHE A 52 -11.15 2.24 -39.90
N VAL A 53 -12.32 2.42 -39.30
CA VAL A 53 -12.57 2.00 -37.93
C VAL A 53 -12.60 0.48 -37.82
N VAL A 54 -13.19 -0.20 -38.81
CA VAL A 54 -13.14 -1.66 -38.92
C VAL A 54 -11.71 -2.16 -39.16
N ASN A 55 -10.87 -1.40 -39.88
CA ASN A 55 -9.46 -1.73 -40.09
C ASN A 55 -8.59 -1.41 -38.85
N LEU A 56 -8.87 -0.33 -38.12
CA LEU A 56 -8.25 -0.03 -36.83
C LEU A 56 -8.62 -1.11 -35.80
N ILE A 57 -9.88 -1.54 -35.77
CA ILE A 57 -10.32 -2.73 -35.05
C ILE A 57 -9.50 -3.91 -35.57
N TYR A 58 -9.46 -4.22 -36.86
CA TYR A 58 -8.72 -5.34 -37.41
C TYR A 58 -7.23 -5.34 -37.05
N GLN A 59 -6.55 -4.18 -37.09
CA GLN A 59 -5.13 -4.04 -36.76
C GLN A 59 -4.86 -4.05 -35.25
N LEU A 60 -5.73 -3.48 -34.41
CA LEU A 60 -5.66 -3.57 -32.94
C LEU A 60 -6.08 -4.96 -32.43
N VAL A 61 -6.92 -5.68 -33.17
CA VAL A 61 -7.51 -6.99 -32.83
C VAL A 61 -6.64 -8.14 -33.29
N LYS A 62 -6.04 -8.01 -34.48
CA LYS A 62 -4.94 -8.87 -34.92
C LYS A 62 -3.57 -8.36 -34.48
N ALA A 63 -3.48 -7.28 -33.70
CA ALA A 63 -2.21 -6.74 -33.21
C ALA A 63 -1.40 -7.85 -32.54
N ARG A 64 -0.41 -8.34 -33.27
CA ARG A 64 0.66 -9.18 -32.74
C ARG A 64 1.68 -8.35 -31.94
N ASN A 65 1.38 -7.08 -31.68
CA ASN A 65 2.26 -6.09 -31.07
C ASN A 65 1.57 -5.44 -29.86
N GLU A 66 1.76 -6.02 -28.69
CA GLU A 66 1.22 -5.55 -27.41
C GLU A 66 1.75 -4.18 -27.00
N GLU A 67 2.99 -3.85 -27.39
CA GLU A 67 3.63 -2.57 -27.06
C GLU A 67 2.85 -1.39 -27.67
N ALA A 68 2.34 -1.57 -28.89
CA ALA A 68 1.53 -0.55 -29.56
C ALA A 68 0.18 -0.33 -28.85
N LEU A 69 -0.45 -1.40 -28.36
CA LEU A 69 -1.70 -1.32 -27.60
C LEU A 69 -1.50 -0.65 -26.23
N GLN A 70 -0.42 -0.99 -25.52
CA GLN A 70 -0.06 -0.35 -24.26
C GLN A 70 0.21 1.15 -24.44
N LEU A 71 0.94 1.54 -25.48
CA LEU A 71 1.22 2.94 -25.79
C LEU A 71 -0.07 3.74 -26.06
N ILE A 72 -1.02 3.15 -26.77
CA ILE A 72 -2.33 3.77 -27.06
C ILE A 72 -3.13 3.96 -25.77
N LEU A 73 -3.15 2.95 -24.90
CA LEU A 73 -3.86 3.01 -23.62
C LEU A 73 -3.26 4.06 -22.68
N GLU A 74 -1.94 4.14 -22.56
CA GLU A 74 -1.27 5.17 -21.77
C GLU A 74 -1.63 6.59 -22.24
N LYS A 75 -1.69 6.79 -23.57
CA LYS A 75 -2.06 8.08 -24.16
C LYS A 75 -3.52 8.44 -23.96
N LEU A 76 -4.41 7.45 -24.01
CA LEU A 76 -5.82 7.63 -23.68
C LEU A 76 -5.99 7.98 -22.20
N LYS A 77 -5.32 7.26 -21.29
CA LYS A 77 -5.31 7.58 -19.85
C LYS A 77 -4.84 9.00 -19.56
N GLN A 78 -3.79 9.47 -20.25
CA GLN A 78 -3.28 10.84 -20.13
C GLN A 78 -4.29 11.92 -20.57
N LYS A 79 -5.20 11.59 -21.49
CA LYS A 79 -6.19 12.53 -22.05
C LYS A 79 -7.57 12.46 -21.38
N SER A 80 -7.97 11.30 -20.86
CA SER A 80 -9.30 11.05 -20.30
C SER A 80 -9.50 11.58 -18.86
N SER A 81 -8.74 12.59 -18.45
CA SER A 81 -8.68 13.12 -17.06
C SER A 81 -9.96 13.77 -16.53
N SER A 82 -11.07 13.73 -17.27
CA SER A 82 -12.33 14.41 -16.91
C SER A 82 -13.59 13.54 -17.01
N HIS A 83 -13.55 12.29 -17.48
CA HIS A 83 -14.75 11.44 -17.63
C HIS A 83 -14.58 10.06 -16.97
N HIS A 84 -15.27 9.85 -15.85
CA HIS A 84 -15.16 8.64 -15.02
C HIS A 84 -15.50 7.34 -15.75
N LEU A 85 -16.49 7.38 -16.66
CA LEU A 85 -16.94 6.21 -17.43
C LEU A 85 -15.87 5.75 -18.45
N GLU A 86 -15.08 6.69 -18.95
CA GLU A 86 -14.01 6.42 -19.92
C GLU A 86 -12.79 5.79 -19.23
N ILE A 87 -12.44 6.27 -18.04
CA ILE A 87 -11.35 5.73 -17.22
C ILE A 87 -11.64 4.27 -16.85
N THR A 88 -12.85 3.95 -16.39
CA THR A 88 -13.22 2.57 -16.01
C THR A 88 -13.14 1.60 -17.20
N ASN A 89 -13.59 2.02 -18.39
CA ASN A 89 -13.49 1.19 -19.60
C ASN A 89 -12.05 1.01 -20.08
N LEU A 90 -11.21 2.06 -20.00
CA LEU A 90 -9.78 1.98 -20.31
C LEU A 90 -9.04 1.05 -19.37
N LEU A 91 -9.31 1.12 -18.07
CA LEU A 91 -8.73 0.22 -17.07
C LEU A 91 -9.13 -1.23 -17.32
N ARG A 92 -10.40 -1.48 -17.68
CA ARG A 92 -10.87 -2.82 -18.04
C ARG A 92 -10.12 -3.39 -19.26
N ILE A 93 -9.95 -2.59 -20.32
CA ILE A 93 -9.24 -3.02 -21.54
C ILE A 93 -7.75 -3.24 -21.26
N ASP A 94 -7.10 -2.35 -20.51
CA ASP A 94 -5.71 -2.48 -20.10
C ASP A 94 -5.47 -3.74 -19.26
N ARG A 95 -6.38 -4.06 -18.33
CA ARG A 95 -6.36 -5.30 -17.55
C ARG A 95 -6.47 -6.55 -18.45
N VAL A 96 -7.30 -6.54 -19.50
CA VAL A 96 -7.43 -7.66 -20.44
C VAL A 96 -6.11 -7.93 -21.17
N ILE A 97 -5.46 -6.87 -21.65
CA ILE A 97 -4.19 -6.95 -22.41
C ILE A 97 -3.07 -7.45 -21.51
N ASN A 98 -2.94 -6.91 -20.29
CA ASN A 98 -1.92 -7.33 -19.33
C ASN A 98 -2.17 -8.76 -18.79
N PHE A 99 -3.40 -9.26 -18.85
CA PHE A 99 -3.76 -10.60 -18.37
C PHE A 99 -3.67 -11.71 -19.42
N ARG A 100 -3.83 -11.41 -20.72
CA ARG A 100 -3.78 -12.42 -21.81
C ARG A 100 -2.37 -12.93 -22.14
N LYS A 101 -1.33 -12.23 -21.69
CA LYS A 101 0.01 -12.78 -21.46
C LYS A 101 0.33 -12.72 -19.97
N TYR A 102 -0.48 -13.30 -19.11
CA TYR A 102 0.01 -13.60 -17.77
C TYR A 102 1.13 -14.64 -17.89
N GLN A 103 2.33 -14.15 -18.16
CA GLN A 103 3.54 -14.85 -17.82
C GLN A 103 3.71 -14.61 -16.33
N PRO A 104 3.68 -15.67 -15.52
CA PRO A 104 3.90 -15.52 -14.10
C PRO A 104 5.23 -14.80 -13.89
N THR A 105 5.14 -13.63 -13.26
CA THR A 105 6.30 -12.87 -12.84
C THR A 105 6.69 -13.34 -11.45
N LYS A 106 7.86 -12.94 -10.97
CA LYS A 106 8.21 -13.22 -9.58
C LYS A 106 7.27 -12.40 -8.67
N PRO A 107 6.75 -12.97 -7.57
CA PRO A 107 6.08 -12.17 -6.55
C PRO A 107 6.94 -10.96 -6.17
N THR A 108 6.30 -9.81 -6.02
CA THR A 108 6.96 -8.60 -5.55
C THR A 108 6.68 -8.42 -4.08
N ALA A 109 7.61 -7.76 -3.38
CA ALA A 109 7.41 -7.43 -1.98
C ALA A 109 6.19 -6.51 -1.84
N GLN A 110 5.25 -6.91 -1.01
CA GLN A 110 4.02 -6.16 -0.74
C GLN A 110 3.80 -6.10 0.78
N PRO A 111 4.66 -5.36 1.51
CA PRO A 111 4.57 -5.22 2.95
C PRO A 111 3.28 -4.50 3.35
N ALA A 112 2.61 -4.99 4.38
CA ALA A 112 1.39 -4.42 4.93
C ALA A 112 1.34 -4.58 6.46
N TYR A 113 0.63 -3.67 7.12
CA TYR A 113 0.46 -3.64 8.57
C TYR A 113 -0.97 -3.99 8.95
N PHE A 114 -1.15 -4.77 10.01
CA PHE A 114 -2.46 -4.94 10.60
C PHE A 114 -2.91 -3.64 11.30
N VAL A 115 -4.10 -3.15 10.96
CA VAL A 115 -4.62 -1.87 11.50
C VAL A 115 -5.27 -2.04 12.88
N ASP A 116 -5.77 -3.24 13.18
CA ASP A 116 -6.61 -3.54 14.35
C ASP A 116 -5.91 -4.38 15.42
N SER A 117 -4.62 -4.67 15.24
CA SER A 117 -3.95 -5.70 16.01
C SER A 117 -2.91 -5.10 16.97
N GLN A 118 -3.03 -5.34 18.28
CA GLN A 118 -2.17 -4.71 19.29
C GLN A 118 -0.75 -5.32 19.42
N VAL A 119 -0.59 -6.61 19.08
CA VAL A 119 0.64 -7.39 19.40
C VAL A 119 1.81 -7.11 18.44
N PHE A 120 1.52 -6.71 17.19
CA PHE A 120 2.54 -6.50 16.15
C PHE A 120 2.23 -5.24 15.32
N GLN A 121 1.75 -4.17 15.98
CA GLN A 121 1.26 -2.95 15.30
C GLN A 121 2.24 -2.38 14.27
N ILE A 122 3.55 -2.59 14.47
CA ILE A 122 4.60 -1.95 13.67
C ILE A 122 5.45 -2.94 12.86
N MET A 123 5.02 -4.21 12.76
CA MET A 123 5.72 -5.22 11.97
C MET A 123 5.06 -5.36 10.60
N PRO A 124 5.69 -4.88 9.51
CA PRO A 124 5.19 -5.09 8.15
C PRO A 124 5.29 -6.57 7.77
N LEU A 125 4.25 -7.08 7.13
CA LEU A 125 4.16 -8.46 6.65
C LEU A 125 3.90 -8.50 5.16
N ASP A 126 4.49 -9.46 4.46
CA ASP A 126 4.25 -9.59 3.03
C ASP A 126 2.90 -10.28 2.79
N ILE A 127 1.99 -9.59 2.08
CA ILE A 127 0.66 -10.16 1.77
C ILE A 127 0.76 -11.39 0.85
N GLY A 128 1.82 -11.51 0.04
CA GLY A 128 2.09 -12.70 -0.74
C GLY A 128 2.37 -13.91 0.15
N THR A 129 3.05 -13.70 1.28
CA THR A 129 3.25 -14.75 2.27
C THR A 129 2.00 -15.00 3.11
N ILE A 130 1.40 -13.94 3.67
CA ILE A 130 0.27 -14.07 4.61
C ILE A 130 -1.04 -14.47 3.93
N TRP A 131 -1.39 -13.90 2.78
CA TRP A 131 -2.64 -14.21 2.05
C TRP A 131 -2.40 -15.13 0.86
N GLY A 132 -1.25 -15.04 0.20
CA GLY A 132 -0.94 -15.91 -0.94
C GLY A 132 -0.68 -17.37 -0.55
N LEU A 133 -0.08 -17.65 0.61
CA LEU A 133 0.14 -19.04 1.08
C LEU A 133 -1.06 -19.60 1.87
N GLN A 134 -1.90 -18.73 2.44
CA GLN A 134 -3.03 -19.12 3.28
C GLN A 134 -4.06 -19.95 2.51
N ARG A 135 -4.40 -21.14 3.04
CA ARG A 135 -5.44 -22.01 2.46
C ARG A 135 -6.78 -22.00 3.17
N SER A 136 -6.89 -21.28 4.29
CA SER A 136 -8.17 -21.12 4.97
C SER A 136 -9.12 -20.13 4.31
N SER A 137 -10.38 -20.16 4.74
CA SER A 137 -11.32 -19.08 4.50
C SER A 137 -10.96 -17.81 5.27
N PHE A 138 -11.04 -16.65 4.61
CA PHE A 138 -10.84 -15.34 5.24
C PHE A 138 -11.47 -14.22 4.38
N ILE A 139 -11.73 -13.07 5.02
CA ILE A 139 -11.93 -11.80 4.32
C ILE A 139 -10.75 -10.89 4.64
N GLY A 140 -9.95 -10.53 3.64
CA GLY A 140 -8.91 -9.52 3.73
C GLY A 140 -9.44 -8.18 3.26
N ILE A 141 -9.38 -7.15 4.09
CA ILE A 141 -9.58 -5.76 3.69
C ILE A 141 -8.21 -5.12 3.64
N LEU A 142 -7.77 -4.70 2.46
CA LEU A 142 -6.51 -4.00 2.26
C LEU A 142 -6.79 -2.55 1.91
N ILE A 143 -6.18 -1.63 2.64
CA ILE A 143 -6.08 -0.23 2.22
C ILE A 143 -4.80 -0.10 1.40
N SER A 144 -4.91 0.19 0.11
CA SER A 144 -3.76 0.43 -0.76
C SER A 144 -3.76 1.85 -1.31
N PHE A 145 -2.59 2.29 -1.76
CA PHE A 145 -2.39 3.57 -2.43
C PHE A 145 -2.01 3.29 -3.88
N GLU A 146 -2.69 3.93 -4.84
CA GLU A 146 -2.48 3.71 -6.29
C GLU A 146 -2.63 2.23 -6.73
N GLU A 147 -2.34 1.90 -8.00
CA GLU A 147 -2.41 0.53 -8.54
C GLU A 147 -1.26 -0.34 -8.00
N ALA A 148 -1.47 -0.96 -6.84
CA ALA A 148 -0.46 -1.75 -6.13
C ALA A 148 -0.23 -3.18 -6.66
N LYS A 149 -0.89 -3.58 -7.77
CA LYS A 149 -0.77 -4.91 -8.41
C LYS A 149 -0.94 -6.10 -7.46
N ILE A 150 -1.86 -5.95 -6.50
CA ILE A 150 -2.10 -6.93 -5.42
C ILE A 150 -2.60 -8.26 -6.00
N PHE A 151 -3.52 -8.19 -6.95
CA PHE A 151 -4.11 -9.35 -7.59
C PHE A 151 -3.05 -10.19 -8.32
N GLU A 152 -2.17 -9.55 -9.09
CA GLU A 152 -1.06 -10.19 -9.79
C GLU A 152 -0.10 -10.86 -8.81
N ASN A 153 0.20 -10.20 -7.68
CA ASN A 153 1.07 -10.78 -6.67
C ASN A 153 0.49 -12.07 -6.07
N LEU A 154 -0.81 -12.06 -5.74
CA LEU A 154 -1.53 -13.25 -5.24
C LEU A 154 -1.51 -14.40 -6.26
N LYS A 155 -1.73 -14.10 -7.55
CA LYS A 155 -1.61 -15.10 -8.63
C LYS A 155 -0.18 -15.62 -8.79
N ASN A 156 0.83 -14.78 -8.65
CA ASN A 156 2.24 -15.17 -8.81
C ASN A 156 2.64 -16.19 -7.75
N VAL A 157 2.19 -15.97 -6.50
CA VAL A 157 2.42 -16.91 -5.40
C VAL A 157 1.77 -18.28 -5.66
N GLU A 158 0.53 -18.30 -6.15
CA GLU A 158 -0.15 -19.54 -6.53
C GLU A 158 0.59 -20.31 -7.63
N PHE A 159 1.09 -19.59 -8.63
CA PHE A 159 1.89 -20.21 -9.70
C PHE A 159 3.17 -20.85 -9.15
N LEU A 160 3.87 -20.20 -8.22
CA LEU A 160 5.06 -20.78 -7.57
C LEU A 160 4.72 -22.05 -6.78
N LEU A 161 3.60 -22.06 -6.07
CA LEU A 161 3.14 -23.25 -5.33
C LEU A 161 2.80 -24.42 -6.27
N GLU A 162 2.19 -24.12 -7.42
CA GLU A 162 1.81 -25.12 -8.42
C GLU A 162 3.02 -25.71 -9.15
N ALA A 163 3.96 -24.87 -9.60
CA ALA A 163 5.19 -25.31 -10.25
C ALA A 163 5.99 -26.30 -9.39
N ASN A 164 5.93 -26.13 -8.07
CA ASN A 164 6.57 -27.02 -7.11
C ASN A 164 5.89 -28.39 -6.96
N LYS A 165 4.58 -28.50 -7.20
CA LYS A 165 3.88 -29.81 -7.23
C LYS A 165 4.44 -30.71 -8.33
N ALA A 166 4.76 -30.14 -9.49
CA ALA A 166 5.30 -30.87 -10.64
C ALA A 166 6.72 -31.42 -10.37
N LYS A 167 7.47 -30.79 -9.45
CA LYS A 167 8.87 -31.14 -9.12
C LYS A 167 9.02 -32.23 -8.04
N LYS A 168 7.91 -32.82 -7.55
CA LYS A 168 7.84 -34.08 -6.77
C LYS A 168 8.87 -34.25 -5.62
N SER A 169 8.95 -33.32 -4.67
CA SER A 169 9.83 -33.48 -3.50
C SER A 169 9.12 -33.59 -2.14
N SER A 170 7.87 -33.14 -1.97
CA SER A 170 7.25 -33.02 -0.63
C SER A 170 6.05 -33.93 -0.33
N GLY A 171 5.55 -34.73 -1.27
CA GLY A 171 4.40 -35.64 -1.06
C GLY A 171 3.07 -34.97 -0.66
N THR A 172 3.07 -33.65 -0.43
CA THR A 172 1.93 -32.85 0.03
C THR A 172 1.27 -32.22 -1.20
N VAL A 173 0.03 -32.60 -1.48
CA VAL A 173 -0.76 -32.00 -2.57
C VAL A 173 -1.73 -31.00 -1.95
N LEU A 174 -1.39 -29.71 -2.02
CA LEU A 174 -2.28 -28.63 -1.60
C LEU A 174 -3.23 -28.26 -2.75
N LEU A 175 -4.46 -27.85 -2.47
CA LEU A 175 -5.33 -27.30 -3.50
C LEU A 175 -4.79 -25.94 -3.98
N LYS A 176 -4.92 -25.69 -5.29
CA LYS A 176 -4.58 -24.38 -5.88
C LYS A 176 -5.67 -23.39 -5.50
N ARG A 177 -5.33 -22.17 -5.08
CA ARG A 177 -6.34 -21.11 -4.98
C ARG A 177 -6.47 -20.42 -6.33
N GLU A 178 -7.66 -20.46 -6.92
CA GLU A 178 -7.91 -19.72 -8.15
C GLU A 178 -8.43 -18.33 -7.80
N TRP A 179 -7.62 -17.30 -8.07
CA TRP A 179 -7.98 -15.91 -7.80
C TRP A 179 -8.80 -15.33 -8.95
N ILE A 180 -10.03 -14.93 -8.63
CA ILE A 180 -11.05 -14.42 -9.55
C ILE A 180 -11.27 -12.93 -9.26
N TRP A 181 -10.97 -12.08 -10.23
CA TRP A 181 -11.22 -10.64 -10.11
C TRP A 181 -12.67 -10.33 -10.48
N LEU A 182 -13.43 -9.75 -9.53
CA LEU A 182 -14.80 -9.29 -9.76
C LEU A 182 -14.90 -7.76 -9.82
N ASP A 183 -15.78 -7.28 -10.70
CA ASP A 183 -16.35 -5.94 -10.73
C ASP A 183 -17.80 -6.00 -10.24
N ILE A 184 -18.01 -5.56 -9.00
CA ILE A 184 -19.31 -5.55 -8.33
C ILE A 184 -20.01 -4.19 -8.43
N SER A 185 -19.46 -3.25 -9.22
CA SER A 185 -19.96 -1.87 -9.30
C SER A 185 -21.34 -1.76 -9.94
N GLN A 186 -21.71 -2.71 -10.81
CA GLN A 186 -22.99 -2.73 -11.50
C GLN A 186 -23.78 -4.03 -11.29
N ASN A 187 -23.18 -5.02 -10.63
CA ASN A 187 -23.74 -6.36 -10.51
C ASN A 187 -24.43 -6.56 -9.15
N ASN A 188 -25.64 -7.09 -9.19
CA ASN A 188 -26.34 -7.54 -8.00
C ASN A 188 -25.64 -8.79 -7.43
N PRO A 189 -25.77 -9.04 -6.11
CA PRO A 189 -25.30 -10.27 -5.51
C PRO A 189 -25.86 -11.49 -6.26
N PRO A 190 -25.01 -12.48 -6.56
CA PRO A 190 -25.40 -13.65 -7.35
C PRO A 190 -26.23 -14.61 -6.52
N LEU A 191 -27.33 -15.10 -7.09
CA LEU A 191 -28.16 -16.16 -6.52
C LEU A 191 -27.66 -17.56 -6.91
N GLU A 192 -26.89 -17.66 -7.99
CA GLU A 192 -26.29 -18.90 -8.50
C GLU A 192 -24.82 -18.68 -8.88
N LYS A 193 -23.99 -19.73 -8.78
CA LYS A 193 -22.56 -19.65 -9.15
C LYS A 193 -22.34 -19.18 -10.57
N SER A 194 -23.20 -19.61 -11.49
CA SER A 194 -23.18 -19.21 -12.90
C SER A 194 -23.26 -17.69 -13.09
N GLN A 195 -24.00 -16.98 -12.22
CA GLN A 195 -24.19 -15.53 -12.30
C GLN A 195 -22.95 -14.74 -11.88
N ILE A 196 -21.99 -15.38 -11.18
CA ILE A 196 -20.73 -14.74 -10.83
C ILE A 196 -19.97 -14.34 -12.09
N ILE A 197 -20.11 -15.11 -13.19
CA ILE A 197 -19.39 -14.86 -14.44
C ILE A 197 -19.64 -13.45 -15.00
N ASP A 198 -20.84 -12.91 -14.78
CA ASP A 198 -21.25 -11.59 -15.27
C ASP A 198 -20.48 -10.47 -14.55
N ALA A 199 -19.97 -10.74 -13.35
CA ALA A 199 -19.13 -9.84 -12.58
C ALA A 199 -17.63 -10.09 -12.78
N VAL A 200 -17.21 -11.14 -13.49
CA VAL A 200 -15.78 -11.42 -13.67
C VAL A 200 -15.17 -10.41 -14.65
N VAL A 201 -14.12 -9.71 -14.22
CA VAL A 201 -13.45 -8.67 -15.02
C VAL A 201 -12.86 -9.28 -16.31
N ASN A 202 -12.33 -10.51 -16.21
CA ASN A 202 -11.71 -11.26 -17.31
C ASN A 202 -11.96 -12.77 -17.15
N PRO A 203 -13.06 -13.31 -17.70
CA PRO A 203 -13.34 -14.74 -17.59
C PRO A 203 -12.31 -15.56 -18.37
N THR A 204 -11.70 -16.56 -17.72
CA THR A 204 -10.91 -17.61 -18.37
C THR A 204 -11.70 -18.91 -18.41
N GLN A 205 -11.25 -19.87 -19.22
CA GLN A 205 -11.86 -21.20 -19.23
C GLN A 205 -11.79 -21.86 -17.85
N GLU A 206 -10.67 -21.73 -17.12
CA GLU A 206 -10.57 -22.29 -15.77
C GLU A 206 -11.57 -21.65 -14.80
N VAL A 207 -11.74 -20.33 -14.86
CA VAL A 207 -12.73 -19.61 -14.03
C VAL A 207 -14.15 -20.03 -14.40
N GLU A 208 -14.45 -20.14 -15.69
CA GLU A 208 -15.75 -20.63 -16.15
C GLU A 208 -16.03 -22.06 -15.68
N ASP A 209 -15.04 -22.95 -15.73
CA ASP A 209 -15.19 -24.34 -15.30
C ASP A 209 -15.47 -24.44 -13.79
N ILE A 210 -14.80 -23.60 -12.98
CA ILE A 210 -15.06 -23.50 -11.52
C ILE A 210 -16.48 -23.00 -11.23
N LEU A 211 -16.98 -22.05 -12.03
CA LEU A 211 -18.27 -21.41 -11.83
C LEU A 211 -19.45 -22.16 -12.46
N LYS A 212 -19.21 -22.98 -13.50
CA LYS A 212 -20.25 -23.71 -14.27
C LYS A 212 -20.45 -25.18 -13.87
N ASN A 213 -19.45 -25.86 -13.29
CA ASN A 213 -19.52 -27.31 -13.08
C ASN A 213 -19.88 -27.77 -11.65
N ASN A 214 -20.77 -28.77 -11.58
CA ASN A 214 -21.13 -29.56 -10.39
C ASN A 214 -20.27 -30.84 -10.20
N SER A 215 -19.16 -31.04 -10.91
CA SER A 215 -18.49 -32.37 -10.90
C SER A 215 -16.98 -32.44 -11.18
N SER A 216 -16.18 -31.45 -10.77
CA SER A 216 -14.78 -31.69 -10.40
C SER A 216 -14.26 -30.59 -9.47
N LEU A 217 -14.94 -30.42 -8.34
CA LEU A 217 -14.58 -29.48 -7.27
C LEU A 217 -13.31 -29.89 -6.49
N ASP A 218 -12.66 -30.99 -6.85
CA ASP A 218 -11.57 -31.58 -6.07
C ASP A 218 -10.17 -30.98 -6.35
N SER A 219 -10.02 -30.02 -7.28
CA SER A 219 -8.68 -29.55 -7.70
C SER A 219 -8.30 -28.12 -7.27
N SER A 220 -9.26 -27.26 -6.90
CA SER A 220 -8.98 -25.85 -6.53
C SER A 220 -9.94 -25.29 -5.48
N ILE A 221 -9.49 -24.25 -4.77
CA ILE A 221 -10.29 -23.46 -3.83
C ILE A 221 -10.51 -22.05 -4.41
N PRO A 222 -11.71 -21.46 -4.28
CA PRO A 222 -11.98 -20.12 -4.79
C PRO A 222 -11.31 -19.02 -3.96
N GLY A 223 -10.71 -18.05 -4.64
CA GLY A 223 -10.31 -16.76 -4.08
C GLY A 223 -10.94 -15.63 -4.88
N PHE A 224 -11.63 -14.71 -4.25
CA PHE A 224 -12.24 -13.55 -4.91
C PHE A 224 -11.45 -12.30 -4.58
N PHE A 225 -11.22 -11.46 -5.59
CA PHE A 225 -10.51 -10.18 -5.45
C PHE A 225 -11.34 -9.07 -6.04
N TRP A 226 -11.54 -7.98 -5.28
CA TRP A 226 -12.25 -6.79 -5.75
C TRP A 226 -11.39 -5.57 -5.49
N GLU A 227 -11.51 -4.60 -6.40
CA GLU A 227 -10.87 -3.30 -6.24
C GLU A 227 -11.95 -2.23 -6.16
N ILE A 228 -11.84 -1.37 -5.17
CA ILE A 228 -12.86 -0.37 -4.84
C ILE A 228 -12.15 0.95 -4.59
N TYR A 229 -12.61 2.03 -5.21
CA TYR A 229 -12.10 3.34 -4.87
C TYR A 229 -12.70 3.81 -3.54
N ALA A 230 -11.87 4.35 -2.66
CA ALA A 230 -12.27 4.80 -1.33
C ALA A 230 -13.47 5.76 -1.34
N LYS A 231 -13.53 6.70 -2.31
CA LYS A 231 -14.69 7.58 -2.57
C LYS A 231 -16.02 6.85 -2.83
N GLU A 232 -15.97 5.60 -3.29
CA GLU A 232 -17.15 4.78 -3.60
C GLU A 232 -17.68 4.05 -2.36
N LEU A 233 -16.93 4.02 -1.25
CA LEU A 233 -17.27 3.35 0.00
C LEU A 233 -18.35 4.10 0.81
N ASN A 234 -19.48 4.40 0.17
CA ASN A 234 -20.67 4.94 0.81
C ASN A 234 -21.54 3.81 1.41
N ALA A 235 -22.64 4.20 2.07
CA ALA A 235 -23.52 3.25 2.76
C ALA A 235 -24.12 2.18 1.81
N ASN A 236 -24.56 2.58 0.61
CA ASN A 236 -25.19 1.70 -0.36
C ASN A 236 -24.18 0.72 -0.97
N TYR A 237 -22.97 1.19 -1.27
CA TYR A 237 -21.91 0.34 -1.81
C TYR A 237 -21.40 -0.65 -0.75
N SER A 238 -21.26 -0.20 0.50
CA SER A 238 -20.93 -1.06 1.64
C SER A 238 -21.95 -2.20 1.81
N GLU A 239 -23.24 -1.90 1.68
CA GLU A 239 -24.31 -2.90 1.76
C GLU A 239 -24.27 -3.87 0.58
N ARG A 240 -23.96 -3.39 -0.63
CA ARG A 240 -23.77 -4.28 -1.77
C ARG A 240 -22.62 -5.25 -1.55
N ILE A 241 -21.46 -4.75 -1.13
CA ILE A 241 -20.30 -5.59 -0.81
C ILE A 241 -20.68 -6.65 0.23
N GLN A 242 -21.34 -6.21 1.29
CA GLN A 242 -21.81 -7.07 2.37
C GLN A 242 -22.69 -8.21 1.84
N ASN A 243 -23.65 -7.90 0.96
CA ASN A 243 -24.51 -8.90 0.34
C ASN A 243 -23.74 -9.84 -0.60
N TRP A 244 -22.73 -9.34 -1.32
CA TRP A 244 -21.82 -10.17 -2.11
C TRP A 244 -21.01 -11.14 -1.24
N CYS A 245 -20.43 -10.67 -0.13
CA CYS A 245 -19.75 -11.55 0.83
C CYS A 245 -20.69 -12.63 1.35
N GLN A 246 -21.93 -12.26 1.69
CA GLN A 246 -22.94 -13.19 2.20
C GLN A 246 -23.30 -14.26 1.17
N SER A 247 -23.61 -13.88 -0.07
CA SER A 247 -23.95 -14.84 -1.12
C SER A 247 -22.77 -15.76 -1.44
N LEU A 248 -21.54 -15.24 -1.53
CA LEU A 248 -20.38 -16.08 -1.81
C LEU A 248 -20.09 -17.06 -0.67
N LEU A 249 -20.05 -16.59 0.59
CA LEU A 249 -19.63 -17.41 1.73
C LEU A 249 -20.74 -18.34 2.24
N ASN A 250 -21.96 -17.83 2.40
CA ASN A 250 -23.01 -18.53 3.13
C ASN A 250 -23.98 -19.29 2.20
N GLU A 251 -24.08 -18.89 0.93
CA GLU A 251 -25.04 -19.49 -0.01
C GLU A 251 -24.32 -20.36 -1.04
N LEU A 252 -23.43 -19.76 -1.82
CA LEU A 252 -22.84 -20.39 -3.01
C LEU A 252 -21.67 -21.33 -2.69
N PHE A 253 -20.82 -20.99 -1.73
CA PHE A 253 -19.60 -21.76 -1.40
C PHE A 253 -19.52 -22.17 0.08
N HIS A 254 -20.67 -22.33 0.75
CA HIS A 254 -20.76 -22.67 2.18
C HIS A 254 -20.01 -23.93 2.62
N SER A 255 -19.68 -24.83 1.69
CA SER A 255 -18.95 -26.07 1.96
C SER A 255 -17.48 -26.03 1.51
N GLN A 256 -16.92 -24.87 1.20
CA GLN A 256 -15.59 -24.72 0.63
C GLN A 256 -14.77 -23.65 1.35
N SER A 257 -13.45 -23.82 1.34
CA SER A 257 -12.49 -22.78 1.67
C SER A 257 -12.60 -21.60 0.69
N VAL A 258 -13.06 -20.43 1.15
CA VAL A 258 -13.22 -19.23 0.32
C VAL A 258 -12.43 -18.07 0.91
N ALA A 259 -11.54 -17.47 0.10
CA ALA A 259 -10.95 -16.19 0.46
C ALA A 259 -11.61 -15.06 -0.34
N ILE A 260 -11.80 -13.92 0.31
CA ILE A 260 -12.22 -12.68 -0.34
C ILE A 260 -11.20 -11.61 0.02
N VAL A 261 -10.59 -10.96 -0.95
CA VAL A 261 -9.70 -9.82 -0.77
C VAL A 261 -10.37 -8.58 -1.36
N ILE A 262 -10.59 -7.59 -0.52
CA ILE A 262 -11.20 -6.31 -0.84
C ILE A 262 -10.10 -5.26 -0.78
N ASN A 263 -9.61 -4.84 -1.95
CA ASN A 263 -8.61 -3.79 -2.05
C ASN A 263 -9.31 -2.43 -2.16
N ILE A 264 -9.20 -1.62 -1.11
CA ILE A 264 -9.71 -0.24 -1.06
C ILE A 264 -8.57 0.67 -1.50
N VAL A 265 -8.65 1.10 -2.76
CA VAL A 265 -7.70 2.03 -3.37
C VAL A 265 -8.06 3.44 -2.93
N SER A 266 -7.21 3.99 -2.07
CA SER A 266 -7.35 5.34 -1.55
C SER A 266 -6.31 6.24 -2.19
N SER A 267 -6.67 7.50 -2.42
CA SER A 267 -5.63 8.53 -2.46
C SER A 267 -5.05 8.66 -1.03
N ILE A 268 -3.78 8.97 -0.90
CA ILE A 268 -3.13 9.03 0.41
C ILE A 268 -3.74 10.21 1.25
N GLY A 269 -4.45 11.16 0.63
CA GLY A 269 -5.15 12.27 1.32
C GLY A 269 -6.58 11.97 1.82
N GLU A 270 -7.16 10.81 1.51
CA GLU A 270 -8.52 10.47 1.99
C GLU A 270 -8.46 9.79 3.37
N ASN A 271 -8.99 10.45 4.41
CA ASN A 271 -9.15 9.82 5.73
C ASN A 271 -10.29 8.78 5.70
N ILE A 272 -9.96 7.57 5.29
CA ILE A 272 -10.92 6.48 5.15
C ILE A 272 -10.95 5.54 6.35
N GLN A 273 -10.08 5.75 7.36
CA GLN A 273 -9.90 4.80 8.45
C GLN A 273 -11.20 4.55 9.23
N GLN A 274 -11.98 5.59 9.52
CA GLN A 274 -13.28 5.44 10.18
C GLN A 274 -14.31 4.73 9.29
N SER A 275 -14.35 5.06 8.00
CA SER A 275 -15.25 4.43 7.03
C SER A 275 -14.95 2.93 6.89
N VAL A 276 -13.66 2.58 6.80
CA VAL A 276 -13.21 1.18 6.74
C VAL A 276 -13.49 0.44 8.04
N LYS A 277 -13.27 1.06 9.22
CA LYS A 277 -13.65 0.45 10.51
C LYS A 277 -15.16 0.18 10.60
N LYS A 278 -15.99 1.14 10.20
CA LYS A 278 -17.46 0.97 10.14
C LYS A 278 -17.86 -0.13 9.16
N PHE A 279 -17.21 -0.18 8.00
CA PHE A 279 -17.42 -1.20 6.99
C PHE A 279 -17.02 -2.60 7.49
N LYS A 280 -15.86 -2.75 8.12
CA LYS A 280 -15.42 -3.98 8.77
C LYS A 280 -16.46 -4.47 9.79
N ALA A 281 -16.91 -3.59 10.68
CA ALA A 281 -17.92 -3.91 11.69
C ALA A 281 -19.28 -4.31 11.09
N LYS A 282 -19.60 -3.88 9.85
CA LYS A 282 -20.78 -4.38 9.12
C LYS A 282 -20.58 -5.81 8.63
N LEU A 283 -19.40 -6.12 8.07
CA LEU A 283 -19.07 -7.48 7.61
C LEU A 283 -19.02 -8.47 8.77
N GLU A 284 -18.48 -8.08 9.92
CA GLU A 284 -18.40 -8.92 11.13
C GLU A 284 -19.78 -9.39 11.61
N LYS A 285 -20.86 -8.65 11.32
CA LYS A 285 -22.23 -9.01 11.76
C LYS A 285 -22.86 -10.17 10.99
N ILE A 286 -22.28 -10.58 9.87
CA ILE A 286 -22.92 -11.55 8.95
C ILE A 286 -22.13 -12.86 8.88
N ILE A 287 -20.92 -12.84 9.41
CA ILE A 287 -19.94 -13.88 9.16
C ILE A 287 -19.34 -14.28 10.49
N GLU A 288 -20.04 -15.15 11.21
CA GLU A 288 -19.68 -15.53 12.58
C GLU A 288 -18.40 -16.36 12.66
N GLU A 289 -18.05 -17.09 11.60
CA GLU A 289 -16.91 -18.03 11.63
C GLU A 289 -15.69 -17.58 10.80
N THR A 290 -15.86 -16.79 9.73
CA THR A 290 -14.74 -16.41 8.85
C THR A 290 -13.97 -15.22 9.40
N PRO A 291 -12.65 -15.31 9.58
CA PRO A 291 -11.84 -14.20 10.07
C PRO A 291 -11.84 -13.04 9.09
N ILE A 292 -11.96 -11.81 9.62
CA ILE A 292 -11.81 -10.57 8.87
C ILE A 292 -10.50 -9.91 9.26
N GLU A 293 -9.55 -9.89 8.32
CA GLU A 293 -8.23 -9.31 8.46
C GLU A 293 -8.20 -7.91 7.85
N LEU A 294 -7.89 -6.88 8.64
CA LEU A 294 -7.76 -5.50 8.14
C LEU A 294 -6.29 -5.09 8.11
N MET A 295 -5.79 -4.79 6.91
CA MET A 295 -4.42 -4.35 6.68
C MET A 295 -4.34 -3.03 5.93
N CYS A 296 -3.25 -2.30 6.16
CA CYS A 296 -2.85 -1.14 5.37
C CYS A 296 -1.53 -1.46 4.69
N LEU A 297 -1.46 -1.29 3.37
CA LEU A 297 -0.23 -1.46 2.63
C LEU A 297 0.81 -0.43 3.11
N ASP A 298 2.06 -0.86 3.23
CA ASP A 298 3.15 -0.02 3.70
C ASP A 298 3.43 1.11 2.70
N SER A 299 3.25 2.34 3.16
CA SER A 299 3.41 3.53 2.32
C SER A 299 4.87 3.83 1.98
N ARG A 300 5.86 3.23 2.67
CA ARG A 300 7.30 3.41 2.39
C ARG A 300 7.66 3.17 0.93
N ALA A 301 7.15 2.09 0.34
CA ALA A 301 7.43 1.70 -1.04
C ALA A 301 6.92 2.74 -2.08
N PHE A 302 5.86 3.48 -1.75
CA PHE A 302 5.27 4.50 -2.64
C PHE A 302 6.03 5.82 -2.56
N PHE A 303 6.58 6.13 -1.39
CA PHE A 303 7.29 7.36 -1.14
C PHE A 303 8.68 7.41 -1.79
N GLU A 304 9.34 6.28 -2.01
CA GLU A 304 10.66 6.24 -2.68
C GLU A 304 10.63 6.73 -4.14
N ASN A 305 9.49 6.62 -4.84
CA ASN A 305 9.37 6.97 -6.26
C ASN A 305 9.02 8.45 -6.54
N LYS A 306 8.33 9.15 -5.63
CA LYS A 306 7.81 10.52 -5.86
C LYS A 306 8.84 11.64 -5.65
N SER A 307 9.98 11.39 -5.00
CA SER A 307 10.93 12.48 -4.66
C SER A 307 11.71 13.04 -5.86
N SER A 308 11.59 12.46 -7.05
CA SER A 308 12.47 12.73 -8.20
C SER A 308 11.94 13.77 -9.20
N GLN A 309 10.69 14.25 -9.09
CA GLN A 309 10.06 14.97 -10.23
C GLN A 309 9.61 16.41 -10.02
N ILE A 310 9.88 17.07 -8.89
CA ILE A 310 9.51 18.48 -8.74
C ILE A 310 10.75 19.36 -8.67
N THR A 311 11.25 19.74 -9.85
CA THR A 311 11.98 21.00 -10.02
C THR A 311 12.03 21.40 -11.50
N LYS A 312 11.16 22.32 -11.90
CA LYS A 312 11.46 23.24 -13.01
C LYS A 312 11.11 24.67 -12.61
N ASN A 313 12.18 25.40 -12.32
CA ASN A 313 12.25 26.85 -12.27
C ASN A 313 11.67 27.47 -13.55
N ILE A 314 10.85 28.51 -13.41
CA ILE A 314 10.86 29.72 -14.28
C ILE A 314 10.11 30.93 -13.66
N ASN A 315 9.31 30.81 -12.58
CA ASN A 315 8.64 31.98 -11.93
C ASN A 315 9.16 32.40 -10.54
N TYR A 316 10.18 31.72 -9.99
CA TYR A 316 10.58 31.83 -8.57
C TYR A 316 11.10 33.22 -8.14
N ILE A 317 11.60 34.04 -9.08
CA ILE A 317 12.26 35.32 -8.76
C ILE A 317 11.23 36.44 -8.47
N ASN A 318 10.09 36.45 -9.16
CA ASN A 318 9.05 37.48 -8.93
C ASN A 318 8.27 37.21 -7.63
N LEU A 319 8.03 35.94 -7.31
CA LEU A 319 7.31 35.55 -6.09
C LEU A 319 8.11 35.87 -4.82
N LYS A 320 9.42 35.60 -4.82
CA LYS A 320 10.31 35.97 -3.72
C LYS A 320 10.23 37.47 -3.40
N ASN A 321 9.94 38.32 -4.38
CA ASN A 321 9.81 39.76 -4.17
C ASN A 321 8.41 40.18 -3.67
N LYS A 322 7.34 39.45 -4.02
CA LYS A 322 5.97 39.68 -3.51
C LYS A 322 5.85 39.14 -2.07
N LEU A 323 6.25 37.89 -1.83
CA LEU A 323 6.30 37.29 -0.48
C LEU A 323 7.24 38.01 0.49
N LYS A 324 8.39 38.55 0.02
CA LYS A 324 9.26 39.39 0.88
C LYS A 324 8.64 40.74 1.26
N LYS A 325 7.65 41.23 0.51
CA LYS A 325 6.98 42.51 0.78
C LYS A 325 5.74 42.33 1.64
N GLU A 326 5.04 41.21 1.47
CA GLU A 326 3.83 40.85 2.17
C GLU A 326 4.12 39.62 3.03
N ALA A 327 4.87 39.83 4.12
CA ALA A 327 4.96 38.84 5.17
C ALA A 327 3.54 38.39 5.54
N LYS A 328 3.37 37.11 5.88
CA LYS A 328 2.15 36.46 6.40
C LYS A 328 1.14 35.95 5.36
N LEU A 329 1.42 36.16 4.07
CA LEU A 329 0.53 35.83 2.96
C LEU A 329 0.60 34.34 2.54
N ALA A 330 1.75 33.69 2.65
CA ALA A 330 1.93 32.29 2.25
C ALA A 330 1.13 31.34 3.16
N PHE A 331 1.20 31.55 4.47
CA PHE A 331 0.43 30.76 5.45
C PHE A 331 -1.07 30.91 5.21
N CYS A 332 -1.57 32.15 5.11
CA CYS A 332 -3.00 32.40 4.91
C CYS A 332 -3.53 31.79 3.61
N SER A 333 -2.77 31.94 2.51
CA SER A 333 -3.18 31.36 1.23
C SER A 333 -3.18 29.84 1.25
N TRP A 334 -2.19 29.21 1.91
CA TRP A 334 -2.18 27.76 2.05
C TRP A 334 -3.37 27.25 2.85
N ILE A 335 -3.68 27.85 4.00
CA ILE A 335 -4.87 27.50 4.80
C ILE A 335 -6.15 27.72 3.98
N TYR A 336 -6.36 28.91 3.41
CA TYR A 336 -7.58 29.25 2.68
C TYR A 336 -7.90 28.27 1.53
N ASN A 337 -6.90 27.80 0.79
CA ASN A 337 -7.13 26.94 -0.38
C ASN A 337 -7.27 25.45 -0.05
N ASN A 338 -6.76 25.01 1.11
CA ASN A 338 -6.79 23.61 1.51
C ASN A 338 -7.98 23.28 2.45
N PHE A 339 -8.44 24.23 3.26
CA PHE A 339 -9.48 24.00 4.26
C PHE A 339 -10.89 23.79 3.72
N PRO A 340 -11.38 24.50 2.68
CA PRO A 340 -12.72 24.29 2.12
C PRO A 340 -12.95 22.91 1.49
N ARG A 341 -11.88 22.11 1.32
CA ARG A 341 -11.91 20.86 0.55
C ARG A 341 -12.00 19.59 1.40
N SER A 342 -11.83 19.69 2.73
CA SER A 342 -11.85 18.52 3.62
C SER A 342 -12.86 18.71 4.74
N SER A 343 -13.76 17.73 4.91
CA SER A 343 -14.76 17.73 5.99
C SER A 343 -14.12 17.73 7.38
N LEU A 344 -12.96 17.09 7.52
CA LEU A 344 -12.20 17.09 8.78
C LEU A 344 -11.61 18.48 9.08
N LEU A 345 -11.09 19.16 8.05
CA LEU A 345 -10.53 20.51 8.20
C LEU A 345 -11.63 21.54 8.51
N GLN A 346 -12.82 21.34 7.96
CA GLN A 346 -13.99 22.14 8.30
C GLN A 346 -14.43 21.92 9.75
N GLU A 347 -14.43 20.67 10.25
CA GLU A 347 -14.71 20.37 11.66
C GLU A 347 -13.69 21.00 12.63
N ILE A 348 -12.43 21.12 12.21
CA ILE A 348 -11.36 21.79 12.98
C ILE A 348 -11.65 23.29 13.13
N PHE A 349 -12.05 23.97 12.05
CA PHE A 349 -12.30 25.43 12.05
C PHE A 349 -13.69 25.81 12.58
N GLU A 350 -14.67 24.90 12.58
CA GLU A 350 -15.98 25.12 13.20
C GLU A 350 -15.95 25.03 14.75
N GLY A 351 -14.75 25.04 15.37
CA GLY A 351 -14.58 25.27 16.80
C GLY A 351 -14.93 24.09 17.70
N LYS A 352 -14.86 22.85 17.21
CA LYS A 352 -15.19 21.65 17.99
C LYS A 352 -13.99 20.92 18.59
N ASN A 353 -12.76 21.40 18.37
CA ASN A 353 -11.56 20.73 18.87
C ASN A 353 -10.49 21.72 19.38
N ASP A 354 -10.33 21.76 20.70
CA ASP A 354 -9.33 22.58 21.40
C ASP A 354 -7.88 22.25 20.97
N ASP A 355 -7.64 21.07 20.39
CA ASP A 355 -6.32 20.61 19.97
C ASP A 355 -5.67 21.46 18.86
N TYR A 356 -6.44 22.26 18.12
CA TYR A 356 -5.98 23.06 16.97
C TYR A 356 -6.20 24.57 17.12
N GLN A 357 -6.54 25.04 18.32
CA GLN A 357 -6.95 26.44 18.51
C GLN A 357 -5.89 27.47 18.07
N ASN A 358 -4.61 27.24 18.38
CA ASN A 358 -3.55 28.20 18.06
C ASN A 358 -3.40 28.45 16.54
N ILE A 359 -3.55 27.43 15.70
CA ILE A 359 -3.44 27.61 14.25
C ILE A 359 -4.68 28.29 13.65
N VAL A 360 -5.85 28.02 14.21
CA VAL A 360 -7.11 28.67 13.84
C VAL A 360 -7.04 30.16 14.18
N GLU A 361 -6.68 30.49 15.43
CA GLU A 361 -6.51 31.87 15.89
C GLU A 361 -5.46 32.64 15.07
N LEU A 362 -4.34 31.98 14.74
CA LEU A 362 -3.32 32.57 13.88
C LEU A 362 -3.89 32.88 12.49
N TYR A 363 -4.60 31.93 11.88
CA TYR A 363 -5.20 32.15 10.57
C TYR A 363 -6.23 33.28 10.60
N GLU A 364 -7.17 33.27 11.54
CA GLU A 364 -8.20 34.30 11.67
C GLU A 364 -7.58 35.70 11.81
N THR A 365 -6.55 35.83 12.67
CA THR A 365 -5.85 37.10 12.89
C THR A 365 -5.15 37.61 11.63
N LEU A 366 -4.56 36.72 10.84
CA LEU A 366 -3.77 37.12 9.68
C LEU A 366 -4.62 37.32 8.42
N ASN A 367 -5.67 36.52 8.26
CA ASN A 367 -6.54 36.49 7.10
C ASN A 367 -7.32 37.80 6.89
N GLU A 368 -7.59 38.57 7.96
CA GLU A 368 -8.24 39.89 7.90
C GLU A 368 -7.51 40.90 7.00
N ASN A 369 -6.23 40.67 6.70
CA ASN A 369 -5.40 41.58 5.93
C ASN A 369 -5.42 41.32 4.41
N TYR A 370 -6.11 40.27 3.95
CA TYR A 370 -6.03 39.82 2.55
C TYR A 370 -7.41 39.58 1.95
N SER A 371 -7.56 39.90 0.66
CA SER A 371 -8.76 39.56 -0.12
C SER A 371 -8.73 38.10 -0.58
N GLU A 372 -9.90 37.53 -0.87
CA GLU A 372 -10.00 36.16 -1.41
C GLU A 372 -9.22 35.99 -2.72
N GLU A 373 -9.24 37.01 -3.58
CA GLU A 373 -8.53 37.00 -4.85
C GLU A 373 -7.01 36.87 -4.64
N GLU A 374 -6.46 37.62 -3.69
CA GLU A 374 -5.03 37.56 -3.33
C GLU A 374 -4.65 36.17 -2.81
N LEU A 375 -5.48 35.58 -1.96
CA LEU A 375 -5.25 34.25 -1.40
C LEU A 375 -5.31 33.15 -2.47
N LYS A 376 -6.20 33.26 -3.47
CA LYS A 376 -6.32 32.28 -4.57
C LYS A 376 -5.19 32.41 -5.60
N GLU A 377 -4.76 33.62 -5.92
CA GLU A 377 -3.79 33.89 -7.00
C GLU A 377 -2.42 33.21 -6.77
N ILE A 378 -1.96 33.21 -5.52
CA ILE A 378 -0.59 32.82 -5.19
C ILE A 378 -0.45 31.34 -4.79
N TYR A 379 -1.55 30.65 -4.50
CA TYR A 379 -1.55 29.31 -3.90
C TYR A 379 -0.67 28.31 -4.65
N HIS A 380 -0.78 28.28 -5.98
CA HIS A 380 -0.04 27.37 -6.85
C HIS A 380 1.48 27.62 -6.88
N GLN A 381 1.95 28.66 -6.20
CA GLN A 381 3.33 29.13 -6.24
C GLN A 381 4.00 29.04 -4.85
N ILE A 382 3.25 28.73 -3.80
CA ILE A 382 3.73 28.60 -2.42
C ILE A 382 4.36 27.24 -2.19
N THR A 383 5.52 27.22 -1.53
CA THR A 383 6.16 25.99 -1.04
C THR A 383 5.92 25.80 0.46
N ALA A 384 6.05 24.57 0.97
CA ALA A 384 6.01 24.32 2.40
C ALA A 384 7.01 25.17 3.19
N ASN A 385 8.20 25.41 2.63
CA ASN A 385 9.22 26.25 3.25
C ASN A 385 8.79 27.72 3.33
N ASP A 386 8.08 28.24 2.32
CA ASP A 386 7.56 29.60 2.36
C ASP A 386 6.59 29.75 3.54
N VAL A 387 5.68 28.79 3.74
CA VAL A 387 4.74 28.80 4.87
C VAL A 387 5.45 28.72 6.21
N VAL A 388 6.46 27.87 6.35
CA VAL A 388 7.24 27.75 7.60
C VAL A 388 7.90 29.08 7.95
N LEU A 389 8.58 29.73 7.00
CA LEU A 389 9.21 31.03 7.25
C LEU A 389 8.17 32.11 7.60
N ASP A 390 7.02 32.08 6.92
CA ASP A 390 5.92 33.02 7.13
C ASP A 390 5.35 32.97 8.55
N ILE A 391 5.22 31.76 9.12
CA ILE A 391 4.74 31.57 10.49
C ILE A 391 5.76 32.13 11.50
N LYS A 392 7.06 31.91 11.29
CA LYS A 392 8.12 32.48 12.15
C LYS A 392 8.07 34.00 12.19
N ASP A 393 7.84 34.64 11.04
CA ASP A 393 7.73 36.10 10.94
C ASP A 393 6.40 36.63 11.50
N SER A 394 5.40 35.76 11.65
CA SER A 394 4.06 36.11 12.11
C SER A 394 3.88 36.04 13.63
N VAL A 395 4.59 35.14 14.32
CA VAL A 395 4.33 34.83 15.73
C VAL A 395 5.62 34.78 16.54
N SER A 396 5.62 35.48 17.68
CA SER A 396 6.75 35.53 18.60
C SER A 396 6.66 34.57 19.80
N GLN A 397 5.50 33.93 20.00
CA GLN A 397 5.21 32.98 21.10
C GLN A 397 4.50 31.73 20.56
N ASP A 398 4.51 30.64 21.32
CA ASP A 398 3.84 29.36 20.98
C ASP A 398 4.19 28.74 19.62
N LEU A 399 5.31 29.17 19.04
CA LEU A 399 5.68 28.84 17.67
C LEU A 399 5.80 27.32 17.44
N GLN A 400 6.39 26.60 18.40
CA GLN A 400 6.47 25.14 18.35
C GLN A 400 5.09 24.51 18.32
N LYS A 401 4.16 24.96 19.17
CA LYS A 401 2.79 24.43 19.25
C LYS A 401 2.03 24.69 17.95
N ILE A 402 2.23 25.83 17.32
CA ILE A 402 1.62 26.16 16.01
C ILE A 402 2.15 25.23 14.92
N TYR A 403 3.48 25.01 14.84
CA TYR A 403 4.03 24.05 13.89
C TYR A 403 3.57 22.62 14.16
N GLU A 404 3.49 22.20 15.42
CA GLU A 404 2.97 20.88 15.78
C GLU A 404 1.53 20.72 15.31
N GLN A 405 0.65 21.68 15.58
CA GLN A 405 -0.74 21.65 15.11
C GLN A 405 -0.83 21.63 13.58
N LEU A 406 -0.03 22.46 12.89
CA LEU A 406 0.03 22.48 11.43
C LEU A 406 0.45 21.13 10.87
N LEU A 407 1.54 20.57 11.39
CA LEU A 407 2.06 19.29 10.96
C LEU A 407 1.10 18.14 11.31
N LYS A 408 0.39 18.16 12.45
CA LYS A 408 -0.68 17.20 12.74
C LYS A 408 -1.76 17.27 11.67
N ILE A 409 -2.20 18.48 11.33
CA ILE A 409 -3.21 18.69 10.27
C ILE A 409 -2.73 18.13 8.94
N ILE A 410 -1.47 18.40 8.58
CA ILE A 410 -0.85 17.90 7.35
C ILE A 410 -0.73 16.38 7.37
N VAL A 411 -0.26 15.77 8.46
CA VAL A 411 -0.14 14.32 8.55
C VAL A 411 -1.51 13.66 8.47
N ILE A 412 -2.54 14.22 9.08
CA ILE A 412 -3.88 13.62 9.05
C ILE A 412 -4.58 13.82 7.69
N SER A 413 -4.42 15.00 7.10
CA SER A 413 -5.23 15.43 5.94
C SER A 413 -4.49 15.37 4.61
N PHE A 414 -3.16 15.36 4.65
CA PHE A 414 -2.26 15.47 3.50
C PHE A 414 -1.04 14.56 3.67
N CYS A 415 -1.27 13.28 4.02
CA CYS A 415 -0.23 12.28 4.24
C CYS A 415 0.85 12.27 3.12
N GLU A 416 0.51 12.58 1.85
CA GLU A 416 1.46 12.62 0.73
C GLU A 416 2.53 13.70 0.89
N SER A 417 2.10 14.85 1.38
CA SER A 417 2.93 16.03 1.55
C SER A 417 3.63 16.04 2.91
N SER A 418 3.25 15.15 3.83
CA SER A 418 3.85 15.09 5.17
C SER A 418 5.38 15.04 5.15
N ARG A 419 5.97 14.27 4.23
CA ARG A 419 7.44 14.23 4.00
C ARG A 419 7.99 15.58 3.61
N GLU A 420 7.36 16.27 2.65
CA GLU A 420 7.79 17.60 2.19
C GLU A 420 7.77 18.61 3.33
N TRP A 421 6.71 18.57 4.15
CA TRP A 421 6.53 19.47 5.27
C TRP A 421 7.49 19.21 6.42
N ILE A 422 7.71 17.94 6.79
CA ILE A 422 8.77 17.57 7.74
C ILE A 422 10.12 18.06 7.22
N ASN A 423 10.45 17.79 5.95
CA ASN A 423 11.69 18.26 5.33
C ASN A 423 11.82 19.79 5.35
N ALA A 424 10.74 20.53 5.08
CA ALA A 424 10.73 21.99 5.07
C ALA A 424 10.95 22.56 6.48
N CYS A 425 10.22 22.06 7.48
CA CYS A 425 10.41 22.44 8.89
C CYS A 425 11.85 22.21 9.34
N VAL A 426 12.43 21.06 8.99
CA VAL A 426 13.79 20.69 9.38
C VAL A 426 14.85 21.55 8.67
N LYS A 427 14.70 21.79 7.36
CA LYS A 427 15.65 22.61 6.57
C LYS A 427 15.57 24.11 6.85
N SER A 428 14.50 24.57 7.50
CA SER A 428 14.32 25.99 7.82
C SER A 428 15.34 26.55 8.81
N GLU A 429 16.06 25.68 9.53
CA GLU A 429 16.96 26.06 10.64
C GLU A 429 16.24 26.79 11.82
N ILE A 430 14.90 26.80 11.83
CA ILE A 430 14.07 27.31 12.94
C ILE A 430 13.91 26.21 13.99
N LEU A 431 14.46 26.43 15.19
CA LEU A 431 14.48 25.42 16.26
C LEU A 431 13.08 24.90 16.59
N GLU A 432 12.09 25.77 16.74
CA GLU A 432 10.73 25.37 17.08
C GLU A 432 10.06 24.53 15.99
N ALA A 433 10.40 24.76 14.72
CA ALA A 433 9.92 23.97 13.59
C ALA A 433 10.59 22.59 13.55
N ILE A 434 11.89 22.53 13.83
CA ILE A 434 12.66 21.28 13.92
C ILE A 434 12.10 20.40 15.04
N LEU A 435 11.85 20.98 16.22
CA LEU A 435 11.28 20.28 17.38
C LEU A 435 9.85 19.81 17.12
N ALA A 436 9.02 20.66 16.49
CA ALA A 436 7.69 20.26 16.07
C ALA A 436 7.71 19.07 15.09
N ALA A 437 8.59 19.12 14.08
CA ALA A 437 8.77 18.02 13.13
C ALA A 437 9.23 16.72 13.82
N LEU A 438 10.13 16.83 14.80
CA LEU A 438 10.58 15.68 15.60
C LEU A 438 9.43 15.08 16.44
N ASN A 439 8.66 15.94 17.10
CA ASN A 439 7.51 15.52 17.92
C ASN A 439 6.44 14.84 17.08
N ILE A 440 6.20 15.31 15.86
CA ILE A 440 5.23 14.72 14.94
C ILE A 440 5.73 13.40 14.37
N ALA A 441 7.01 13.33 13.99
CA ALA A 441 7.62 12.09 13.52
C ALA A 441 7.66 10.99 14.59
N THR A 442 7.55 11.33 15.88
CA THR A 442 7.53 10.38 17.00
C THR A 442 6.17 10.24 17.68
N ASN A 443 5.12 10.85 17.13
CA ASN A 443 3.82 10.84 17.76
C ASN A 443 3.17 9.45 17.69
N ASP A 444 2.65 8.96 18.81
CA ASP A 444 1.95 7.68 18.92
C ASP A 444 0.68 7.61 18.05
N ASP A 445 0.04 8.75 17.76
CA ASP A 445 -1.11 8.82 16.86
C ASP A 445 -0.75 8.46 15.41
N PHE A 446 0.53 8.59 15.06
CA PHE A 446 1.06 8.36 13.71
C PHE A 446 2.07 7.22 13.67
N ILE A 447 1.96 6.24 14.57
CA ILE A 447 2.95 5.18 14.74
C ILE A 447 3.29 4.43 13.43
N PHE A 448 2.33 4.26 12.52
CA PHE A 448 2.53 3.62 11.21
C PHE A 448 3.32 4.49 10.21
N LEU A 449 3.30 5.81 10.39
CA LEU A 449 4.07 6.76 9.59
C LEU A 449 5.36 7.18 10.31
N SER A 450 5.50 6.88 11.60
CA SER A 450 6.61 7.35 12.43
C SER A 450 7.98 7.05 11.84
N ASP A 451 8.21 5.82 11.36
CA ASP A 451 9.47 5.46 10.71
C ASP A 451 9.72 6.25 9.41
N ILE A 452 8.66 6.55 8.65
CA ILE A 452 8.73 7.31 7.39
C ILE A 452 9.07 8.77 7.67
N LEU A 453 8.29 9.40 8.54
CA LEU A 453 8.46 10.79 8.93
C LEU A 453 9.81 10.99 9.62
N MET A 454 10.26 10.02 10.40
CA MET A 454 11.57 10.05 11.03
C MET A 454 12.70 9.89 10.01
N ASP A 455 12.55 9.01 9.02
CA ASP A 455 13.52 8.91 7.92
C ASP A 455 13.65 10.25 7.19
N ASP A 456 12.55 10.95 6.91
CA ASP A 456 12.60 12.29 6.31
C ASP A 456 13.25 13.32 7.21
N TRP A 457 12.91 13.31 8.49
CA TRP A 457 13.52 14.20 9.47
C TRP A 457 15.05 14.01 9.49
N VAL A 458 15.52 12.76 9.56
CA VAL A 458 16.94 12.38 9.57
C VAL A 458 17.66 12.67 8.24
N ASN A 459 16.93 12.63 7.12
CA ASN A 459 17.48 12.95 5.81
C ASN A 459 17.56 14.47 5.56
N ALA A 460 16.63 15.26 6.09
CA ALA A 460 16.66 16.71 5.98
C ALA A 460 17.61 17.39 6.95
N ILE A 461 17.79 16.82 8.14
CA ILE A 461 18.58 17.46 9.19
C ILE A 461 20.05 17.50 8.77
N ASN A 462 20.67 18.68 8.93
CA ASN A 462 22.09 18.82 8.73
C ASN A 462 22.83 18.27 9.96
N ILE A 463 23.22 16.99 9.88
CA ILE A 463 23.89 16.28 10.98
C ILE A 463 25.22 16.96 11.36
N ASP A 464 25.89 17.62 10.41
CA ASP A 464 27.13 18.35 10.70
C ASP A 464 26.95 19.58 11.58
N LYS A 465 25.78 20.22 11.46
CA LYS A 465 25.36 21.36 12.27
C LYS A 465 24.48 20.94 13.44
N LEU A 466 24.25 19.64 13.62
CA LEU A 466 23.40 19.14 14.69
C LEU A 466 24.07 19.47 16.02
N ASP A 467 23.56 20.50 16.67
CA ASP A 467 23.86 20.70 18.07
C ASP A 467 23.13 19.58 18.80
N LEU A 468 23.86 18.51 19.11
CA LEU A 468 23.34 17.34 19.82
C LEU A 468 22.66 17.76 21.13
N ASP A 469 23.09 18.90 21.69
CA ASP A 469 22.45 19.50 22.85
C ASP A 469 20.96 19.78 22.60
N LEU A 470 20.50 20.04 21.37
CA LEU A 470 19.07 20.18 21.04
C LEU A 470 18.25 18.89 21.26
N LEU A 471 18.88 17.71 21.16
CA LEU A 471 18.22 16.43 21.49
C LEU A 471 18.21 16.16 23.01
N TYR A 472 19.11 16.79 23.76
CA TYR A 472 19.30 16.58 25.20
C TYR A 472 18.83 17.76 26.07
N GLU A 473 18.50 18.90 25.46
CA GLU A 473 17.93 20.06 26.13
C GLU A 473 16.52 19.70 26.65
N LYS A 474 16.32 19.98 27.93
CA LYS A 474 15.17 19.55 28.74
C LYS A 474 13.84 19.93 28.08
N GLY A 475 13.27 18.99 27.33
CA GLY A 475 11.94 19.12 26.74
C GLY A 475 11.83 18.78 25.26
N ALA A 476 12.93 18.58 24.52
CA ALA A 476 12.84 18.23 23.09
C ALA A 476 12.14 16.87 22.86
N PHE A 477 12.39 15.91 23.75
CA PHE A 477 11.53 14.74 23.93
C PHE A 477 10.53 15.07 25.05
N THR A 478 9.45 15.77 24.71
CA THR A 478 8.38 16.12 25.68
C THR A 478 7.67 14.88 26.24
N SER A 479 7.78 13.75 25.53
CA SER A 479 7.36 12.45 26.05
C SER A 479 8.53 11.77 26.77
N ASN A 480 8.30 11.32 28.00
CA ASN A 480 9.12 10.29 28.65
C ASN A 480 9.07 8.94 27.89
N SER A 481 8.70 8.91 26.60
CA SER A 481 8.53 7.68 25.86
C SER A 481 9.85 7.27 25.22
N ASP A 482 10.35 6.11 25.59
CA ASP A 482 11.53 5.48 24.97
C ASP A 482 11.37 5.34 23.44
N LYS A 483 10.12 5.33 22.95
CA LYS A 483 9.73 5.21 21.53
C LYS A 483 10.28 6.30 20.61
N SER A 484 10.37 7.56 21.07
CA SER A 484 10.91 8.65 20.24
C SER A 484 12.40 8.42 19.94
N LYS A 485 13.15 7.94 20.93
CA LYS A 485 14.56 7.61 20.80
C LYS A 485 14.76 6.35 19.96
N GLU A 486 13.89 5.35 20.12
CA GLU A 486 13.89 4.13 19.29
C GLU A 486 13.70 4.48 17.81
N SER A 487 12.69 5.29 17.47
CA SER A 487 12.40 5.60 16.06
C SER A 487 13.54 6.41 15.42
N LEU A 488 14.12 7.36 16.15
CA LEU A 488 15.30 8.10 15.71
C LEU A 488 16.52 7.18 15.52
N PHE A 489 16.77 6.28 16.48
CA PHE A 489 17.84 5.29 16.40
C PHE A 489 17.69 4.38 15.17
N LEU A 490 16.49 3.87 14.92
CA LEU A 490 16.21 3.01 13.76
C LEU A 490 16.36 3.76 12.43
N ALA A 491 15.91 5.02 12.35
CA ALA A 491 16.07 5.86 11.16
C ALA A 491 17.55 6.16 10.85
N LEU A 492 18.35 6.45 11.87
CA LEU A 492 19.78 6.66 11.72
C LEU A 492 20.50 5.39 11.26
N LEU A 493 20.13 4.21 11.76
CA LEU A 493 20.66 2.93 11.26
C LEU A 493 20.32 2.70 9.78
N ARG A 494 19.08 2.98 9.38
CA ARG A 494 18.66 2.89 7.97
C ARG A 494 19.47 3.84 7.09
N LYS A 495 19.73 5.07 7.55
CA LYS A 495 20.58 6.03 6.85
C LYS A 495 22.03 5.54 6.73
N GLU A 496 22.61 5.05 7.83
CA GLU A 496 23.97 4.49 7.85
C GLU A 496 24.12 3.35 6.83
N LYS A 497 23.15 2.42 6.77
CA LYS A 497 23.12 1.32 5.79
C LYS A 497 23.06 1.85 4.34
N LYS A 498 22.23 2.86 4.06
CA LYS A 498 22.09 3.48 2.73
C LYS A 498 23.35 4.20 2.27
N GLU A 499 24.09 4.82 3.20
CA GLU A 499 25.29 5.62 2.91
C GLU A 499 26.61 4.82 3.04
N ASN A 500 26.52 3.48 3.07
CA ASN A 500 27.66 2.56 3.23
C ASN A 500 28.55 2.87 4.45
N GLY A 501 27.95 3.32 5.57
CA GLY A 501 28.66 3.50 6.84
C GLY A 501 29.75 4.58 6.85
N SER A 502 29.65 5.59 5.99
CA SER A 502 30.72 6.58 5.79
C SER A 502 30.73 7.76 6.78
N ASP A 503 29.66 7.99 7.54
CA ASP A 503 29.56 9.12 8.48
C ASP A 503 29.84 8.71 9.94
N GLU A 504 31.04 9.04 10.45
CA GLU A 504 31.44 8.76 11.84
C GLU A 504 30.64 9.53 12.90
N LYS A 505 30.07 10.69 12.56
CA LYS A 505 29.18 11.41 13.48
C LYS A 505 27.88 10.64 13.65
N VAL A 506 27.28 10.16 12.56
CA VAL A 506 26.07 9.32 12.61
C VAL A 506 26.29 8.09 13.48
N LYS A 507 27.41 7.36 13.30
CA LYS A 507 27.76 6.22 14.16
C LYS A 507 27.87 6.58 15.63
N THR A 508 28.50 7.71 15.94
CA THR A 508 28.64 8.20 17.32
C THR A 508 27.27 8.49 17.94
N ILE A 509 26.36 9.10 17.17
CA ILE A 509 24.99 9.38 17.62
C ILE A 509 24.22 8.09 17.87
N ILE A 510 24.28 7.15 16.92
CA ILE A 510 23.63 5.84 17.05
C ILE A 510 24.15 5.12 18.30
N GLN A 511 25.46 5.09 18.53
CA GLN A 511 26.06 4.48 19.71
C GLN A 511 25.59 5.15 21.02
N ASN A 512 25.48 6.47 21.04
CA ASN A 512 24.99 7.19 22.22
C ASN A 512 23.50 6.92 22.47
N LEU A 513 22.68 6.87 21.41
CA LEU A 513 21.28 6.48 21.50
C LEU A 513 21.12 5.04 22.00
N ALA A 514 21.97 4.12 21.52
CA ALA A 514 21.99 2.73 21.94
C ALA A 514 22.25 2.60 23.45
N ARG A 515 23.19 3.37 24.00
CA ARG A 515 23.52 3.34 25.44
C ARG A 515 22.38 3.77 26.36
N ASN A 516 21.35 4.45 25.85
CA ASN A 516 20.21 4.87 26.65
C ASN A 516 19.29 3.71 27.05
N SER A 517 19.39 2.56 26.38
CA SER A 517 18.56 1.39 26.66
C SER A 517 19.36 0.11 26.47
N LEU A 518 19.26 -0.82 27.42
CA LEU A 518 19.89 -2.13 27.29
C LEU A 518 19.44 -2.86 26.01
N LEU A 519 18.16 -2.72 25.66
CA LEU A 519 17.59 -3.34 24.47
C LEU A 519 18.19 -2.75 23.18
N LEU A 520 18.31 -1.42 23.09
CA LEU A 520 18.93 -0.76 21.94
C LEU A 520 20.42 -1.09 21.83
N GLN A 521 21.12 -1.20 22.97
CA GLN A 521 22.51 -1.62 22.99
C GLN A 521 22.69 -3.05 22.47
N ILE A 522 21.87 -4.00 22.94
CA ILE A 522 21.90 -5.40 22.47
C ILE A 522 21.66 -5.44 20.95
N PHE A 523 20.65 -4.72 20.47
CA PHE A 523 20.33 -4.68 19.05
C PHE A 523 21.43 -4.00 18.22
N TYR A 524 22.04 -2.92 18.70
CA TYR A 524 23.17 -2.27 18.05
C TYR A 524 24.39 -3.20 17.96
N ASP A 525 24.67 -3.95 19.03
CA ASP A 525 25.77 -4.92 19.05
C ASP A 525 25.55 -6.07 18.05
N PHE A 526 24.28 -6.46 17.81
CA PHE A 526 23.89 -7.37 16.73
C PHE A 526 24.11 -6.73 15.36
N TYR A 527 23.58 -5.52 15.13
CA TYR A 527 23.71 -4.80 13.87
C TYR A 527 25.17 -4.67 13.40
N GLN A 528 26.08 -4.33 14.31
CA GLN A 528 27.51 -4.19 14.00
C GLN A 528 28.20 -5.50 13.57
N ASN A 529 27.64 -6.66 13.90
CA ASN A 529 28.23 -7.97 13.62
C ASN A 529 27.20 -8.96 13.08
N GLN A 530 26.30 -8.49 12.22
CA GLN A 530 25.08 -9.20 11.83
C GLN A 530 25.34 -10.66 11.42
N THR A 531 26.26 -10.91 10.48
CA THR A 531 26.54 -12.26 9.97
C THR A 531 27.07 -13.23 11.03
N GLN A 532 27.79 -12.73 12.04
CA GLN A 532 28.36 -13.57 13.10
C GLN A 532 27.34 -13.84 14.22
N LYS A 533 26.43 -12.89 14.46
CA LYS A 533 25.49 -12.90 15.58
C LYS A 533 24.06 -13.26 15.19
N GLU A 534 23.76 -13.51 13.91
CA GLU A 534 22.41 -13.83 13.45
C GLU A 534 21.82 -15.04 14.19
N ASN A 535 22.58 -16.13 14.37
CA ASN A 535 22.08 -17.28 15.12
C ASN A 535 21.79 -16.96 16.59
N ASP A 536 22.66 -16.18 17.24
CA ASP A 536 22.49 -15.76 18.64
C ASP A 536 21.26 -14.86 18.79
N PHE A 537 21.05 -13.95 17.83
CA PHE A 537 19.88 -13.08 17.76
C PHE A 537 18.60 -13.90 17.59
N LEU A 538 18.60 -14.86 16.67
CA LEU A 538 17.46 -15.75 16.44
C LEU A 538 17.16 -16.65 17.65
N ASP A 539 18.14 -16.91 18.51
CA ASP A 539 17.98 -17.65 19.77
C ASP A 539 17.49 -16.79 20.95
N SER A 540 17.49 -15.46 20.82
CA SER A 540 17.04 -14.55 21.90
C SER A 540 15.54 -14.65 22.20
N ASP A 541 14.74 -15.06 21.20
CA ASP A 541 13.27 -15.10 21.24
C ASP A 541 12.61 -13.81 21.78
N ASP A 542 13.27 -12.66 21.60
CA ASP A 542 12.81 -11.37 22.13
C ASP A 542 11.94 -10.60 21.11
N PRO A 543 10.62 -10.43 21.35
CA PRO A 543 9.70 -9.75 20.43
C PRO A 543 10.17 -8.35 20.02
N ASN A 544 10.77 -7.61 20.95
CA ASN A 544 11.15 -6.22 20.69
C ASN A 544 12.37 -6.17 19.78
N GLN A 545 13.30 -7.12 19.92
CA GLN A 545 14.47 -7.24 19.04
C GLN A 545 14.05 -7.55 17.61
N PHE A 546 13.17 -8.53 17.39
CA PHE A 546 12.64 -8.84 16.05
C PHE A 546 11.92 -7.64 15.44
N THR A 547 11.10 -6.95 16.25
CA THR A 547 10.39 -5.75 15.81
C THR A 547 11.35 -4.64 15.38
N PHE A 548 12.43 -4.39 16.15
CA PHE A 548 13.47 -3.43 15.77
C PHE A 548 14.23 -3.86 14.52
N ALA A 549 14.57 -5.14 14.38
CA ALA A 549 15.26 -5.63 13.19
C ALA A 549 14.44 -5.39 11.91
N ILE A 550 13.14 -5.67 11.98
CA ILE A 550 12.24 -5.49 10.82
C ILE A 550 12.05 -4.01 10.54
N ARG A 551 11.82 -3.16 11.55
CA ARG A 551 11.71 -1.70 11.37
C ARG A 551 13.00 -1.09 10.82
N ALA A 552 14.17 -1.57 11.24
CA ALA A 552 15.47 -1.15 10.72
C ALA A 552 15.80 -1.73 9.31
N ASN A 553 14.90 -2.50 8.70
CA ASN A 553 15.11 -3.17 7.41
C ASN A 553 16.37 -4.05 7.41
N ILE A 554 16.57 -4.81 8.48
CA ILE A 554 17.61 -5.84 8.57
C ILE A 554 17.19 -7.04 7.74
N GLU A 555 18.07 -7.47 6.83
CA GLU A 555 17.84 -8.63 5.97
C GLU A 555 18.35 -9.89 6.66
N PHE A 556 17.49 -10.88 6.84
CA PHE A 556 17.88 -12.17 7.40
C PHE A 556 18.04 -13.21 6.30
N GLU A 557 18.99 -14.12 6.47
CA GLU A 557 19.13 -15.23 5.54
C GLU A 557 17.97 -16.22 5.77
N PHE A 558 17.10 -16.37 4.77
CA PHE A 558 15.95 -17.29 4.86
C PHE A 558 16.34 -18.68 5.37
N LYS A 559 17.50 -19.20 4.93
CA LYS A 559 18.01 -20.51 5.34
C LYS A 559 18.30 -20.58 6.84
N GLN A 560 18.81 -19.52 7.47
CA GLN A 560 19.05 -19.49 8.91
C GLN A 560 17.73 -19.45 9.69
N VAL A 561 16.81 -18.57 9.27
CA VAL A 561 15.49 -18.42 9.89
C VAL A 561 14.67 -19.72 9.81
N ILE A 562 14.57 -20.34 8.63
CA ILE A 562 13.81 -21.58 8.44
C ILE A 562 14.42 -22.75 9.21
N ASN A 563 15.75 -22.79 9.39
CA ASN A 563 16.42 -23.84 10.15
C ASN A 563 16.00 -23.82 11.62
N LYS A 564 15.83 -22.64 12.23
CA LYS A 564 15.30 -22.52 13.61
C LYS A 564 13.91 -23.15 13.72
N LEU A 565 13.04 -22.88 12.74
CA LEU A 565 11.71 -23.50 12.69
C LEU A 565 11.78 -25.02 12.44
N LYS A 566 12.73 -25.49 11.61
CA LYS A 566 12.93 -26.92 11.34
C LYS A 566 13.32 -27.71 12.59
N VAL A 567 14.24 -27.20 13.41
CA VAL A 567 14.73 -27.89 14.61
C VAL A 567 13.81 -27.75 15.82
N ALA A 568 12.96 -26.72 15.87
CA ALA A 568 12.01 -26.51 16.98
C ALA A 568 11.05 -27.70 17.15
N PRO A 569 10.75 -28.15 18.38
CA PRO A 569 9.83 -29.26 18.58
C PRO A 569 8.39 -28.84 18.22
N ALA A 570 7.57 -29.78 17.75
CA ALA A 570 6.16 -29.53 17.43
C ALA A 570 5.30 -29.06 18.62
N SER A 571 5.80 -29.15 19.85
CA SER A 571 5.11 -28.69 21.05
C SER A 571 5.40 -27.22 21.39
N ASP A 572 6.42 -26.64 20.76
CA ASP A 572 6.91 -25.29 21.06
C ASP A 572 7.42 -24.65 19.75
N ILE A 573 6.49 -24.08 18.97
CA ILE A 573 6.80 -23.44 17.71
C ILE A 573 7.18 -21.97 17.99
N PRO A 574 8.39 -21.52 17.63
CA PRO A 574 8.85 -20.17 17.95
C PRO A 574 8.05 -19.14 17.13
N ILE A 575 7.18 -18.41 17.82
CA ILE A 575 6.20 -17.49 17.20
C ILE A 575 6.93 -16.41 16.37
N TYR A 576 7.99 -15.80 16.90
CA TYR A 576 8.68 -14.70 16.21
C TYR A 576 9.44 -15.16 14.96
N ILE A 577 9.96 -16.39 14.95
CA ILE A 577 10.54 -16.98 13.75
C ILE A 577 9.48 -17.17 12.66
N CYS A 578 8.26 -17.60 13.02
CA CYS A 578 7.16 -17.70 12.07
C CYS A 578 6.78 -16.34 11.48
N TRP A 579 6.77 -15.29 12.30
CA TRP A 579 6.47 -13.93 11.86
C TRP A 579 7.58 -13.32 11.02
N LEU A 580 8.85 -13.58 11.33
CA LEU A 580 9.98 -13.17 10.51
C LEU A 580 9.92 -13.84 9.13
N LEU A 581 9.55 -15.12 9.05
CA LEU A 581 9.30 -15.79 7.76
C LEU A 581 8.14 -15.15 6.98
N ALA A 582 7.16 -14.58 7.69
CA ALA A 582 6.02 -13.91 7.08
C ALA A 582 6.33 -12.51 6.52
N THR A 583 7.47 -11.91 6.87
CA THR A 583 7.94 -10.66 6.25
C THR A 583 8.70 -10.88 4.94
N ILE A 584 9.16 -12.11 4.69
CA ILE A 584 9.97 -12.46 3.52
C ILE A 584 9.05 -12.74 2.33
N THR A 585 9.26 -12.03 1.22
CA THR A 585 8.53 -12.28 -0.04
C THR A 585 8.73 -13.72 -0.52
N PRO A 586 7.65 -14.43 -0.92
CA PRO A 586 7.77 -15.81 -1.36
C PRO A 586 8.64 -15.96 -2.61
N THR A 587 9.59 -16.89 -2.55
CA THR A 587 10.35 -17.36 -3.71
C THR A 587 10.12 -18.84 -3.92
N GLU A 588 10.44 -19.35 -5.11
CA GLU A 588 10.33 -20.78 -5.40
C GLU A 588 11.06 -21.64 -4.36
N ASN A 589 12.31 -21.30 -4.04
CA ASN A 589 13.13 -22.02 -3.08
C ASN A 589 12.54 -21.95 -1.66
N ASN A 590 12.10 -20.77 -1.23
CA ASN A 590 11.55 -20.58 0.12
C ASN A 590 10.24 -21.37 0.30
N ILE A 591 9.40 -21.43 -0.74
CA ILE A 591 8.18 -22.23 -0.76
C ILE A 591 8.52 -23.73 -0.67
N ILE A 592 9.51 -24.23 -1.41
CA ILE A 592 9.95 -25.63 -1.31
C ILE A 592 10.36 -25.97 0.12
N GLU A 593 11.16 -25.11 0.74
CA GLU A 593 11.64 -25.28 2.11
C GLU A 593 10.49 -25.29 3.13
N LEU A 594 9.50 -24.41 2.97
CA LEU A 594 8.29 -24.38 3.80
C LEU A 594 7.45 -25.67 3.62
N LEU A 595 7.31 -26.17 2.40
CA LEU A 595 6.55 -27.39 2.10
C LEU A 595 7.18 -28.66 2.67
N GLN A 596 8.47 -28.64 3.00
CA GLN A 596 9.18 -29.75 3.65
C GLN A 596 9.01 -29.78 5.18
N LEU A 597 8.39 -28.76 5.78
CA LEU A 597 8.15 -28.72 7.22
C LEU A 597 7.11 -29.77 7.65
N GLU A 598 7.15 -30.12 8.93
CA GLU A 598 6.11 -30.94 9.57
C GLU A 598 4.71 -30.30 9.41
N PRO A 599 3.64 -31.10 9.29
CA PRO A 599 2.29 -30.58 9.05
C PRO A 599 1.83 -29.49 10.03
N ILE A 600 2.20 -29.60 11.30
CA ILE A 600 1.85 -28.60 12.32
C ILE A 600 2.54 -27.25 12.08
N LYS A 601 3.80 -27.25 11.64
CA LYS A 601 4.54 -26.02 11.33
C LYS A 601 4.05 -25.41 10.02
N ARG A 602 3.73 -26.24 9.01
CA ARG A 602 3.08 -25.78 7.78
C ARG A 602 1.72 -25.15 8.02
N ALA A 603 0.95 -25.66 8.99
CA ALA A 603 -0.37 -25.13 9.32
C ALA A 603 -0.30 -23.67 9.77
N VAL A 604 0.81 -23.21 10.36
CA VAL A 604 1.03 -21.79 10.70
C VAL A 604 0.84 -20.90 9.47
N PHE A 605 1.44 -21.26 8.34
CA PHE A 605 1.34 -20.53 7.08
C PHE A 605 0.12 -20.92 6.23
N GLY A 606 -0.77 -21.78 6.75
CA GLY A 606 -1.88 -22.33 5.99
C GLY A 606 -1.48 -23.34 4.92
N LEU A 607 -0.24 -23.86 4.95
CA LEU A 607 0.29 -24.80 3.97
C LEU A 607 0.07 -26.28 4.36
N CYS A 608 -1.01 -26.59 5.08
CA CYS A 608 -1.40 -27.97 5.37
C CYS A 608 -2.67 -28.38 4.62
N THR A 609 -2.86 -29.68 4.44
CA THR A 609 -4.08 -30.24 3.89
C THR A 609 -5.19 -30.25 4.96
N GLU A 610 -6.44 -30.30 4.54
CA GLU A 610 -7.57 -30.46 5.46
C GLU A 610 -7.38 -31.70 6.37
N GLN A 611 -6.97 -32.83 5.81
CA GLN A 611 -6.74 -34.06 6.56
C GLN A 611 -5.65 -33.89 7.65
N GLU A 612 -4.58 -33.17 7.33
CA GLU A 612 -3.54 -32.83 8.30
C GLU A 612 -4.10 -31.92 9.40
N TRP A 613 -4.88 -30.92 9.04
CA TRP A 613 -5.50 -30.03 10.00
C TRP A 613 -6.49 -30.75 10.91
N GLN A 614 -7.34 -31.63 10.39
CA GLN A 614 -8.25 -32.44 11.22
C GLN A 614 -7.48 -33.31 12.23
N LYS A 615 -6.28 -33.79 11.89
CA LYS A 615 -5.40 -34.50 12.84
C LYS A 615 -4.81 -33.57 13.90
N ILE A 616 -4.38 -32.37 13.51
CA ILE A 616 -3.82 -31.35 14.42
C ILE A 616 -4.91 -30.87 15.40
N LYS A 617 -6.08 -30.50 14.88
CA LYS A 617 -7.22 -29.94 15.61
C LYS A 617 -7.78 -30.88 16.69
N LYS A 618 -7.65 -32.20 16.52
CA LYS A 618 -8.01 -33.21 17.54
C LYS A 618 -7.24 -33.06 18.85
N ASN A 619 -6.03 -32.49 18.80
CA ASN A 619 -5.25 -32.20 20.00
C ASN A 619 -5.34 -30.71 20.32
N TYR A 620 -5.98 -30.36 21.45
CA TYR A 620 -6.19 -28.98 21.87
C TYR A 620 -4.89 -28.17 21.94
N ASN A 621 -3.82 -28.75 22.51
CA ASN A 621 -2.54 -28.05 22.65
C ASN A 621 -1.91 -27.77 21.28
N ARG A 622 -1.95 -28.74 20.36
CA ARG A 622 -1.41 -28.54 19.00
C ARG A 622 -2.19 -27.50 18.21
N LYS A 623 -3.53 -27.52 18.32
CA LYS A 623 -4.40 -26.49 17.74
C LYS A 623 -4.04 -25.11 18.29
N ARG A 624 -3.92 -25.00 19.62
CA ARG A 624 -3.58 -23.76 20.31
C ARG A 624 -2.24 -23.20 19.83
N VAL A 625 -1.18 -24.01 19.81
CA VAL A 625 0.15 -23.57 19.33
C VAL A 625 0.08 -23.00 17.90
N VAL A 626 -0.63 -23.68 16.99
CA VAL A 626 -0.80 -23.17 15.60
C VAL A 626 -1.59 -21.87 15.58
N ASN A 627 -2.67 -21.78 16.36
CA ASN A 627 -3.48 -20.58 16.48
C ASN A 627 -2.68 -19.41 17.08
N ASP A 628 -1.88 -19.63 18.12
CA ASP A 628 -1.02 -18.63 18.75
C ASP A 628 -0.04 -18.05 17.70
N CYS A 629 0.64 -18.91 16.94
CA CYS A 629 1.52 -18.48 15.84
C CYS A 629 0.77 -17.76 14.72
N ARG A 630 -0.52 -18.04 14.54
CA ARG A 630 -1.40 -17.39 13.54
C ARG A 630 -2.13 -16.17 14.09
N ARG A 631 -1.93 -15.81 15.37
CA ARG A 631 -2.67 -14.76 16.09
C ARG A 631 -4.16 -15.00 16.15
N GLU A 632 -4.52 -16.20 16.59
CA GLU A 632 -5.90 -16.67 16.70
C GLU A 632 -6.68 -16.70 15.39
N ARG A 633 -6.03 -16.44 14.24
CA ARG A 633 -6.64 -16.58 12.94
C ARG A 633 -6.90 -18.07 12.69
N PRO A 634 -8.17 -18.50 12.69
CA PRO A 634 -8.49 -19.90 12.57
C PRO A 634 -8.03 -20.43 11.21
N LEU A 635 -7.81 -21.73 11.14
CA LEU A 635 -7.63 -22.44 9.88
C LEU A 635 -8.94 -23.18 9.60
N ILE A 636 -9.72 -22.67 8.64
CA ILE A 636 -11.05 -23.15 8.26
C ILE A 636 -10.94 -23.67 6.83
N PHE A 637 -11.16 -24.97 6.64
CA PHE A 637 -11.09 -25.65 5.35
C PHE A 637 -12.47 -25.88 4.76
#